data_AF-Q2GWV3-F1
#
_entry.id   AF-Q2GWV3-F1
#
_cell.length_a   1.000
_cell.length_b   1.000
_cell.length_c   1.000
_cell.angle_alpha   90.00
_cell.angle_beta   90.00
_cell.angle_gamma   90.00
#
_symmetry.space_group_name_H-M   'P 1'
#
loop_
_entity.id
_entity.type
_entity.pdbx_description
1 polymer ?
#
loop_
_entity_poly.entity_id
_entity_poly.type
_entity_poly.pdbx_seq_one_letter_code
_entity_poly.pdbx_strand_id
1 'polypeptide(L)'
;MGSSKTGFSRGSRQEGIPEPLVKWIDAFCSKRTATIAVNGFTSGRQELPQAGLPQGSPLSPVLFLFFNADLVQHKIDANGGAIAFVDDYTAWVTGPSAESNRTGIQAIIDKALDWEKRSGAQFEGEKTAIIHFTRNMERFSEQPFSVKGEVVKPKESAKILGVVMDRELRYKQHIARTAAKGLAAALALKRLKMLSPRTARQLFVATVAPVMDYAANVWMHACGEKALSWLNRAQKIGALAITGAFRTAATAVVEAEASIYPVRERHAQAAASLWINIHTLPGTHPLAMKKVRNTVRFVSPLQKIARVAEGVRVDRMETIQEYAVPPWVPRLRPTLEADRGKAAEMVNKISGIVIATSSSVKKGIVGMGGLARDTLFNRTSETVTNYAVVLGTREEQNPYTAELAAIAMALEKLPASICHRHITVITRNQSALAAVGQPRQQSGQSIIRQIYDLARLHRQRGNSVNFLWIPAEIDFALGSDAKAAAQRASKQGRTPDSQIPQAKSTAMRLAMERQRATRVLPVSVGKFSKAMDAALPGKHTRHLYDKLKRKEACVLAQLRTGMARLNGFLSRIGAVESDLCACGQARESVEHFLFRCVRWTALREDMLQCTVARRGSLSFYLGGKAPSDTRHWSPDMKAVRATIKYAMATGRLELNEEESLDQSQ
;
A
#
# COMPACT_ATOMS: atom_id res chain seq x y z
N MET A 1 19.86 -1.35 -29.14
CA MET A 1 19.41 0.05 -29.15
C MET A 1 20.58 0.94 -29.53
N GLY A 2 20.77 1.17 -30.82
CA GLY A 2 21.82 2.04 -31.35
C GLY A 2 21.32 3.48 -31.46
N SER A 3 21.15 4.16 -30.32
CA SER A 3 20.92 5.60 -30.35
C SER A 3 22.23 6.32 -30.68
N SER A 4 22.25 7.15 -31.72
CA SER A 4 23.47 7.82 -32.17
C SER A 4 24.00 8.81 -31.11
N LYS A 5 25.32 8.82 -30.90
CA LYS A 5 26.05 9.74 -29.99
C LYS A 5 25.63 11.21 -30.13
N THR A 6 25.32 11.62 -31.35
CA THR A 6 24.94 12.98 -31.74
C THR A 6 23.56 13.41 -31.25
N GLY A 7 22.63 12.46 -31.00
CA GLY A 7 21.29 12.77 -30.51
C GLY A 7 21.27 13.22 -29.05
N PHE A 8 22.05 12.57 -28.17
CA PHE A 8 22.03 12.85 -26.73
C PHE A 8 22.65 14.20 -26.36
N SER A 9 23.79 14.55 -26.95
CA SER A 9 24.50 15.81 -26.67
C SER A 9 23.72 17.03 -27.19
N ARG A 10 23.05 16.90 -28.35
CA ARG A 10 22.15 17.93 -28.89
C ARG A 10 20.88 18.10 -28.05
N GLY A 11 20.18 17.01 -27.72
CA GLY A 11 18.96 17.07 -26.90
C GLY A 11 19.22 17.65 -25.51
N SER A 12 20.36 17.29 -24.89
CA SER A 12 20.74 17.78 -23.56
C SER A 12 21.01 19.30 -23.52
N ARG A 13 21.63 19.86 -24.56
CA ARG A 13 21.88 21.31 -24.67
C ARG A 13 20.59 22.11 -24.94
N GLN A 14 19.64 21.54 -25.70
CA GLN A 14 18.34 22.17 -25.94
C GLN A 14 17.44 22.23 -24.69
N GLU A 15 17.63 21.29 -23.76
CA GLU A 15 16.89 21.21 -22.49
C GLU A 15 17.53 22.01 -21.34
N GLY A 16 18.53 22.84 -21.63
CA GLY A 16 19.19 23.69 -20.62
C GLY A 16 20.08 22.94 -19.62
N ILE A 17 20.55 21.73 -19.96
CA ILE A 17 21.46 20.97 -19.10
C ILE A 17 22.82 21.68 -19.06
N PRO A 18 23.39 21.93 -17.85
CA PRO A 18 24.71 22.55 -17.71
C PRO A 18 25.80 21.84 -18.54
N GLU A 19 26.62 22.62 -19.25
CA GLU A 19 27.69 22.12 -20.11
C GLU A 19 28.64 21.11 -19.42
N PRO A 20 29.03 21.26 -18.13
CA PRO A 20 29.81 20.22 -17.45
C PRO A 20 29.12 18.86 -17.41
N LEU A 21 27.80 18.81 -17.20
CA LEU A 21 27.05 17.55 -17.19
C LEU A 21 26.97 16.94 -18.59
N VAL A 22 26.86 17.76 -19.63
CA VAL A 22 26.90 17.29 -21.03
C VAL A 22 28.23 16.58 -21.32
N LYS A 23 29.36 17.14 -20.87
CA LYS A 23 30.68 16.50 -21.01
C LYS A 23 30.78 15.17 -20.27
N TRP A 24 30.20 15.08 -19.07
CA TRP A 24 30.13 13.82 -18.32
C TRP A 24 29.30 12.76 -19.04
N ILE A 25 28.16 13.14 -19.62
CA ILE A 25 27.31 12.24 -20.41
C ILE A 25 28.06 11.76 -21.66
N ASP A 26 28.78 12.66 -22.34
CA ASP A 26 29.58 12.31 -23.52
C ASP A 26 30.69 11.31 -23.17
N ALA A 27 31.40 11.53 -22.06
CA ALA A 27 32.40 10.60 -21.55
C ALA A 27 31.77 9.25 -21.20
N PHE A 28 30.61 9.24 -20.53
CA PHE A 28 29.86 8.03 -20.18
C PHE A 28 29.45 7.18 -21.40
N CYS A 29 29.19 7.84 -22.53
CA CYS A 29 28.81 7.19 -23.79
C CYS A 29 30.00 6.87 -24.73
N SER A 30 31.24 7.21 -24.34
CA SER A 30 32.42 7.13 -25.22
C SER A 30 33.44 6.07 -24.81
N LYS A 31 34.24 5.61 -25.79
CA LYS A 31 35.37 4.67 -25.61
C LYS A 31 35.01 3.41 -24.81
N ARG A 32 33.80 2.90 -25.02
CA ARG A 32 33.32 1.70 -24.35
C ARG A 32 33.96 0.46 -24.95
N THR A 33 34.28 -0.50 -24.10
CA THR A 33 34.75 -1.81 -24.52
C THR A 33 33.89 -2.90 -23.89
N ALA A 34 33.70 -4.02 -24.59
CA ALA A 34 33.02 -5.19 -24.06
C ALA A 34 33.85 -6.46 -24.26
N THR A 35 33.52 -7.46 -23.46
CA THR A 35 34.10 -8.80 -23.53
C THR A 35 32.97 -9.81 -23.39
N ILE A 36 33.01 -10.90 -24.15
CA ILE A 36 31.98 -11.93 -24.15
C ILE A 36 32.50 -13.11 -23.31
N ALA A 37 31.73 -13.53 -22.31
CA ALA A 37 32.03 -14.72 -21.51
C ALA A 37 30.97 -15.80 -21.76
N VAL A 38 31.39 -16.98 -22.26
CA VAL A 38 30.53 -18.14 -22.50
C VAL A 38 31.25 -19.38 -21.99
N ASN A 39 30.57 -20.17 -21.14
CA ASN A 39 31.07 -21.45 -20.61
C ASN A 39 32.51 -21.38 -20.04
N GLY A 40 32.85 -20.29 -19.33
CA GLY A 40 34.17 -20.10 -18.73
C GLY A 40 35.24 -19.54 -19.67
N PHE A 41 34.97 -19.46 -20.98
CA PHE A 41 35.85 -18.78 -21.93
C PHE A 41 35.46 -17.31 -22.07
N THR A 42 36.45 -16.43 -21.98
CA THR A 42 36.28 -14.99 -22.10
C THR A 42 37.02 -14.49 -23.33
N SER A 43 36.33 -13.75 -24.22
CA SER A 43 36.93 -13.19 -25.42
C SER A 43 37.99 -12.13 -25.11
N GLY A 44 38.71 -11.65 -26.13
CA GLY A 44 39.45 -10.39 -26.00
C GLY A 44 38.52 -9.20 -25.76
N ARG A 45 39.03 -8.14 -25.14
CA ARG A 45 38.33 -6.86 -25.00
C ARG A 45 38.18 -6.21 -26.38
N GLN A 46 36.96 -5.91 -26.80
CA GLN A 46 36.68 -5.24 -28.06
C GLN A 46 36.06 -3.86 -27.84
N GLU A 47 36.42 -2.91 -28.68
CA GLU A 47 35.80 -1.58 -28.69
C GLU A 47 34.38 -1.63 -29.24
N LEU A 48 33.50 -0.80 -28.65
CA LEU A 48 32.12 -0.64 -29.08
C LEU A 48 31.96 0.74 -29.75
N PRO A 49 32.14 0.84 -31.08
CA PRO A 49 32.08 2.12 -31.79
C PRO A 49 30.72 2.83 -31.67
N GLN A 50 29.63 2.08 -31.47
CA GLN A 50 28.26 2.60 -31.29
C GLN A 50 27.61 2.03 -30.03
N ALA A 51 28.22 2.22 -28.87
CA ALA A 51 27.82 1.53 -27.66
C ALA A 51 26.41 1.90 -27.12
N GLY A 52 25.78 2.98 -27.59
CA GLY A 52 24.48 3.44 -27.08
C GLY A 52 24.48 3.64 -25.55
N LEU A 53 23.33 3.63 -24.90
CA LEU A 53 23.24 3.66 -23.43
C LEU A 53 23.51 2.26 -22.83
N PRO A 54 24.33 2.13 -21.77
CA PRO A 54 24.63 0.83 -21.20
C PRO A 54 23.41 0.28 -20.43
N GLN A 55 23.05 -0.96 -20.71
CA GLN A 55 21.98 -1.65 -19.99
C GLN A 55 22.41 -1.91 -18.54
N GLY A 56 21.49 -1.71 -17.60
CA GLY A 56 21.75 -1.86 -16.16
C GLY A 56 22.32 -0.60 -15.47
N SER A 57 22.72 0.43 -16.22
CA SER A 57 23.07 1.72 -15.60
C SER A 57 21.83 2.47 -15.12
N PRO A 58 21.81 2.99 -13.88
CA PRO A 58 20.73 3.84 -13.38
C PRO A 58 20.55 5.15 -14.17
N LEU A 59 21.60 5.61 -14.86
CA LEU A 59 21.57 6.84 -15.64
C LEU A 59 20.90 6.65 -17.00
N SER A 60 20.96 5.44 -17.57
CA SER A 60 20.45 5.15 -18.92
C SER A 60 18.96 5.47 -19.09
N PRO A 61 18.04 5.04 -18.19
CA PRO A 61 16.63 5.41 -18.33
C PRO A 61 16.39 6.92 -18.30
N VAL A 62 17.14 7.66 -17.47
CA VAL A 62 17.01 9.12 -17.37
C VAL A 62 17.45 9.79 -18.67
N LEU A 63 18.60 9.39 -19.23
CA LEU A 63 19.07 9.91 -20.51
C LEU A 63 18.12 9.57 -21.66
N PHE A 64 17.47 8.40 -21.59
CA PHE A 64 16.48 8.02 -22.60
C PHE A 64 15.22 8.90 -22.55
N LEU A 65 14.82 9.39 -21.38
CA LEU A 65 13.72 10.36 -21.28
C LEU A 65 14.05 11.69 -21.97
N PHE A 66 15.28 12.19 -21.82
CA PHE A 66 15.75 13.38 -22.54
C PHE A 66 15.85 13.14 -24.05
N PHE A 67 16.28 11.95 -24.45
CA PHE A 67 16.36 11.58 -25.86
C PHE A 67 15.00 11.56 -26.56
N ASN A 68 13.95 11.12 -25.87
CA ASN A 68 12.59 11.10 -26.40
C ASN A 68 11.81 12.41 -26.14
N ALA A 69 12.42 13.42 -25.54
CA ALA A 69 11.69 14.60 -25.08
C ALA A 69 11.03 15.36 -26.23
N ASP A 70 11.70 15.53 -27.38
CA ASP A 70 11.17 16.25 -28.54
C ASP A 70 9.93 15.59 -29.17
N LEU A 71 9.72 14.28 -28.95
CA LEU A 71 8.46 13.61 -29.32
C LEU A 71 7.27 14.12 -28.51
N VAL A 72 7.48 14.45 -27.24
CA VAL A 72 6.42 14.73 -26.25
C VAL A 72 6.39 16.18 -25.75
N GLN A 73 7.30 17.04 -26.23
CA GLN A 73 7.35 18.48 -25.95
C GLN A 73 6.18 19.23 -26.63
N HIS A 74 4.95 18.90 -26.27
CA HIS A 74 3.76 19.69 -26.59
C HIS A 74 2.81 19.68 -25.42
N LYS A 75 2.09 20.79 -25.27
CA LYS A 75 1.14 20.95 -24.17
C LYS A 75 -0.01 19.98 -24.35
N ILE A 76 -0.26 19.15 -23.33
CA ILE A 76 -1.46 18.32 -23.26
C ILE A 76 -2.68 19.21 -22.96
N ASP A 77 -3.60 19.29 -23.90
CA ASP A 77 -4.82 20.11 -23.80
C ASP A 77 -6.09 19.32 -24.17
N ALA A 78 -7.16 20.02 -24.55
CA ALA A 78 -8.44 19.41 -24.92
C ALA A 78 -8.44 18.81 -26.34
N ASN A 79 -7.48 19.19 -27.17
CA ASN A 79 -7.39 18.80 -28.58
C ASN A 79 -6.43 17.62 -28.78
N GLY A 80 -5.51 17.38 -27.85
CA GLY A 80 -4.59 16.25 -27.97
C GLY A 80 -3.45 16.28 -26.95
N GLY A 81 -2.50 15.39 -27.17
CA GLY A 81 -1.32 15.26 -26.33
C GLY A 81 -0.44 14.10 -26.74
N ALA A 82 0.71 13.97 -26.07
CA ALA A 82 1.52 12.78 -26.13
C ALA A 82 2.21 12.54 -24.79
N ILE A 83 2.52 11.28 -24.57
CA ILE A 83 3.25 10.77 -23.43
C ILE A 83 4.27 9.75 -23.93
N ALA A 84 5.41 9.70 -23.27
CA ALA A 84 6.40 8.67 -23.48
C ALA A 84 6.78 8.09 -22.11
N PHE A 85 6.95 6.77 -22.06
CA PHE A 85 7.46 6.08 -20.90
C PHE A 85 8.54 5.11 -21.34
N VAL A 86 9.79 5.51 -21.16
CA VAL A 86 10.93 4.81 -21.74
C VAL A 86 10.68 4.64 -23.25
N ASP A 87 10.57 3.43 -23.75
CA ASP A 87 10.39 3.04 -25.15
C ASP A 87 8.94 3.09 -25.64
N ASP A 88 7.96 3.16 -24.74
CA ASP A 88 6.55 3.30 -25.10
C ASP A 88 6.23 4.77 -25.43
N TYR A 89 5.90 5.06 -26.69
CA TYR A 89 5.36 6.35 -27.13
C TYR A 89 3.85 6.26 -27.40
N THR A 90 3.08 7.21 -26.91
CA THR A 90 1.63 7.30 -27.14
C THR A 90 1.25 8.75 -27.39
N ALA A 91 0.60 9.02 -28.51
CA ALA A 91 0.08 10.33 -28.87
C ALA A 91 -1.38 10.23 -29.32
N TRP A 92 -2.14 11.29 -29.12
CA TRP A 92 -3.57 11.31 -29.44
C TRP A 92 -4.04 12.70 -29.87
N VAL A 93 -5.12 12.69 -30.64
CA VAL A 93 -5.93 13.85 -30.99
C VAL A 93 -7.38 13.62 -30.57
N THR A 94 -8.11 14.70 -30.36
CA THR A 94 -9.51 14.71 -29.93
C THR A 94 -10.34 15.49 -30.93
N GLY A 95 -11.48 14.94 -31.33
CA GLY A 95 -12.35 15.53 -32.35
C GLY A 95 -13.71 14.83 -32.39
N PRO A 96 -14.66 15.34 -33.18
CA PRO A 96 -16.04 14.86 -33.23
C PRO A 96 -16.20 13.47 -33.85
N SER A 97 -15.28 13.03 -34.71
CA SER A 97 -15.29 11.71 -35.38
C SER A 97 -13.87 11.20 -35.67
N ALA A 98 -13.75 9.91 -35.98
CA ALA A 98 -12.49 9.29 -36.43
C ALA A 98 -11.96 9.98 -37.70
N GLU A 99 -12.85 10.29 -38.66
CA GLU A 99 -12.49 11.00 -39.89
C GLU A 99 -11.95 12.40 -39.62
N SER A 100 -12.59 13.17 -38.74
CA SER A 100 -12.09 14.50 -38.35
C SER A 100 -10.71 14.46 -37.70
N ASN A 101 -10.35 13.34 -37.07
CA ASN A 101 -9.07 13.15 -36.41
C ASN A 101 -7.99 12.62 -37.36
N ARG A 102 -8.34 12.18 -38.57
CA ARG A 102 -7.45 11.47 -39.49
C ARG A 102 -6.21 12.28 -39.82
N THR A 103 -6.36 13.55 -40.19
CA THR A 103 -5.24 14.46 -40.49
C THR A 103 -4.33 14.65 -39.28
N GLY A 104 -4.91 14.78 -38.08
CA GLY A 104 -4.14 14.92 -36.83
C GLY A 104 -3.35 13.67 -36.47
N ILE A 105 -3.94 12.48 -36.68
CA ILE A 105 -3.24 11.20 -36.49
C ILE A 105 -2.11 11.05 -37.52
N GLN A 106 -2.35 11.41 -38.78
CA GLN A 106 -1.31 11.35 -39.81
C GLN A 106 -0.15 12.31 -39.48
N ALA A 107 -0.44 13.54 -39.04
CA ALA A 107 0.60 14.47 -38.59
C ALA A 107 1.42 13.94 -37.39
N ILE A 108 0.80 13.20 -36.48
CA ILE A 108 1.51 12.50 -35.39
C ILE A 108 2.44 11.43 -35.94
N ILE A 109 1.96 10.62 -36.90
CA ILE A 109 2.75 9.57 -37.55
C ILE A 109 3.94 10.19 -38.27
N ASP A 110 3.71 11.22 -39.09
CA ASP A 110 4.76 11.89 -39.86
C ASP A 110 5.82 12.51 -38.93
N LYS A 111 5.40 13.17 -37.85
CA LYS A 111 6.31 13.69 -36.81
C LYS A 111 7.16 12.58 -36.18
N ALA A 112 6.56 11.43 -35.87
CA ALA A 112 7.28 10.29 -35.30
C ALA A 112 8.28 9.70 -36.31
N LEU A 113 7.91 9.59 -37.59
CA LEU A 113 8.82 9.10 -38.64
C LEU A 113 9.96 10.07 -38.93
N ASP A 114 9.71 11.38 -38.87
CA ASP A 114 10.77 12.37 -39.02
C ASP A 114 11.70 12.42 -37.81
N TRP A 115 11.17 12.17 -36.61
CA TRP A 115 11.99 11.92 -35.44
C TRP A 115 12.86 10.67 -35.59
N GLU A 116 12.30 9.57 -36.08
CA GLU A 116 13.00 8.32 -36.33
C GLU A 116 14.24 8.53 -37.22
N LYS A 117 14.04 9.24 -38.34
CA LYS A 117 15.12 9.58 -39.29
C LYS A 117 16.22 10.41 -38.64
N ARG A 118 15.86 11.38 -37.77
CA ARG A 118 16.82 12.28 -37.10
C ARG A 118 17.56 11.59 -35.94
N SER A 119 16.86 10.74 -35.19
CA SER A 119 17.37 10.15 -33.95
C SER A 119 18.17 8.85 -34.19
N GLY A 120 17.84 8.14 -35.27
CA GLY A 120 18.36 6.81 -35.60
C GLY A 120 17.70 5.68 -34.81
N ALA A 121 16.72 5.98 -33.94
CA ALA A 121 15.98 4.98 -33.18
C ALA A 121 14.71 4.59 -33.93
N GLN A 122 14.58 3.33 -34.34
CA GLN A 122 13.47 2.85 -35.17
C GLN A 122 12.22 2.48 -34.36
N PHE A 123 11.04 2.92 -34.82
CA PHE A 123 9.77 2.39 -34.32
C PHE A 123 9.47 1.01 -34.92
N GLU A 124 8.98 0.08 -34.09
CA GLU A 124 8.55 -1.24 -34.58
C GLU A 124 7.17 -1.12 -35.25
N GLY A 125 7.14 -1.16 -36.59
CA GLY A 125 5.92 -1.04 -37.40
C GLY A 125 4.84 -2.04 -37.00
N GLU A 126 5.20 -3.32 -36.86
CA GLU A 126 4.28 -4.40 -36.46
C GLU A 126 3.63 -4.18 -35.09
N LYS A 127 4.35 -3.53 -34.15
CA LYS A 127 3.84 -3.22 -32.82
C LYS A 127 3.02 -1.94 -32.77
N THR A 128 3.07 -1.13 -33.83
CA THR A 128 2.30 0.11 -33.89
C THR A 128 0.80 -0.21 -33.89
N ALA A 129 0.05 0.53 -33.07
CA ALA A 129 -1.38 0.35 -32.92
C ALA A 129 -2.09 1.70 -32.98
N ILE A 130 -3.08 1.80 -33.85
CA ILE A 130 -3.99 2.93 -33.91
C ILE A 130 -5.33 2.47 -33.35
N ILE A 131 -5.95 3.29 -32.51
CA ILE A 131 -7.26 3.00 -31.91
C ILE A 131 -8.09 4.27 -31.83
N HIS A 132 -9.36 4.18 -32.21
CA HIS A 132 -10.31 5.27 -32.09
C HIS A 132 -11.18 5.06 -30.84
N PHE A 133 -10.99 5.84 -29.78
CA PHE A 133 -11.83 5.72 -28.59
C PHE A 133 -13.21 6.39 -28.80
N THR A 134 -14.24 5.59 -29.07
CA THR A 134 -15.62 6.06 -29.23
C THR A 134 -16.62 4.98 -28.84
N ARG A 135 -17.77 5.40 -28.31
CA ARG A 135 -18.95 4.53 -28.10
C ARG A 135 -20.01 4.70 -29.18
N ASN A 136 -19.89 5.71 -30.03
CA ASN A 136 -20.78 5.92 -31.16
C ASN A 136 -20.15 5.32 -32.42
N MET A 137 -20.86 4.37 -33.03
CA MET A 137 -20.46 3.72 -34.28
C MET A 137 -20.47 4.67 -35.47
N GLU A 138 -21.34 5.68 -35.49
CA GLU A 138 -21.39 6.70 -36.56
C GLU A 138 -20.13 7.58 -36.58
N ARG A 139 -19.41 7.64 -35.45
CA ARG A 139 -18.16 8.40 -35.30
C ARG A 139 -16.92 7.53 -35.51
N PHE A 140 -17.10 6.23 -35.72
CA PHE A 140 -16.02 5.27 -35.90
C PHE A 140 -15.67 5.15 -37.38
N SER A 141 -14.42 4.77 -37.65
CA SER A 141 -13.94 4.47 -39.00
C SER A 141 -12.91 3.35 -38.92
N GLU A 142 -12.97 2.44 -39.88
CA GLU A 142 -11.96 1.38 -40.09
C GLU A 142 -10.93 1.76 -41.15
N GLN A 143 -11.00 2.99 -41.68
CA GLN A 143 -10.08 3.44 -42.71
C GLN A 143 -8.63 3.30 -42.23
N PRO A 144 -7.75 2.63 -43.00
CA PRO A 144 -6.38 2.40 -42.59
C PRO A 144 -5.54 3.67 -42.67
N PHE A 145 -4.39 3.64 -42.00
CA PHE A 145 -3.35 4.67 -42.05
C PHE A 145 -2.09 4.09 -42.71
N SER A 146 -1.28 4.96 -43.32
CA SER A 146 0.02 4.57 -43.84
C SER A 146 1.10 4.88 -42.80
N VAL A 147 1.79 3.84 -42.33
CA VAL A 147 2.91 3.95 -41.39
C VAL A 147 4.10 3.24 -42.03
N LYS A 148 5.16 4.00 -42.38
CA LYS A 148 6.34 3.45 -43.10
C LYS A 148 6.01 2.72 -44.41
N GLY A 149 4.93 3.13 -45.09
CA GLY A 149 4.45 2.44 -46.29
C GLY A 149 3.63 1.17 -46.02
N GLU A 150 3.50 0.76 -44.76
CA GLU A 150 2.61 -0.33 -44.35
C GLU A 150 1.20 0.19 -44.02
N VAL A 151 0.20 -0.63 -44.33
CA VAL A 151 -1.22 -0.33 -44.09
C VAL A 151 -1.61 -0.77 -42.69
N VAL A 152 -1.81 0.19 -41.77
CA VAL A 152 -2.20 -0.07 -40.39
C VAL A 152 -3.69 0.22 -40.19
N LYS A 153 -4.48 -0.82 -39.94
CA LYS A 153 -5.91 -0.69 -39.60
C LYS A 153 -6.12 -0.33 -38.13
N PRO A 154 -7.14 0.50 -37.80
CA PRO A 154 -7.54 0.73 -36.41
C PRO A 154 -7.90 -0.59 -35.70
N LYS A 155 -7.42 -0.76 -34.46
CA LYS A 155 -7.66 -1.93 -33.62
C LYS A 155 -8.81 -1.69 -32.64
N GLU A 156 -9.55 -2.74 -32.29
CA GLU A 156 -10.60 -2.69 -31.25
C GLU A 156 -10.04 -2.59 -29.83
N SER A 157 -8.78 -2.97 -29.63
CA SER A 157 -8.10 -2.84 -28.34
C SER A 157 -6.61 -2.56 -28.52
N ALA A 158 -6.04 -1.81 -27.59
CA ALA A 158 -4.62 -1.52 -27.52
C ALA A 158 -4.11 -1.66 -26.08
N LYS A 159 -2.86 -2.11 -25.93
CA LYS A 159 -2.23 -2.20 -24.61
C LYS A 159 -1.33 -0.98 -24.41
N ILE A 160 -1.64 -0.16 -23.41
CA ILE A 160 -0.89 1.05 -23.05
C ILE A 160 -0.42 0.89 -21.61
N LEU A 161 0.90 0.90 -21.38
CA LEU A 161 1.52 0.75 -20.04
C LEU A 161 0.93 -0.42 -19.24
N GLY A 162 0.77 -1.59 -19.86
CA GLY A 162 0.20 -2.77 -19.19
C GLY A 162 -1.33 -2.86 -19.16
N VAL A 163 -2.05 -1.78 -19.43
CA VAL A 163 -3.52 -1.72 -19.40
C VAL A 163 -4.08 -1.96 -20.80
N VAL A 164 -5.05 -2.86 -20.94
CA VAL A 164 -5.71 -3.11 -22.22
C VAL A 164 -6.93 -2.19 -22.31
N MET A 165 -6.88 -1.22 -23.20
CA MET A 165 -7.96 -0.27 -23.44
C MET A 165 -8.73 -0.73 -24.68
N ASP A 166 -10.01 -1.05 -24.51
CA ASP A 166 -10.92 -1.28 -25.64
C ASP A 166 -11.49 0.03 -26.18
N ARG A 167 -11.92 0.00 -27.45
CA ARG A 167 -12.49 1.12 -28.22
C ARG A 167 -13.53 1.93 -27.44
N GLU A 168 -14.36 1.25 -26.66
CA GLU A 168 -15.46 1.86 -25.91
C GLU A 168 -15.08 2.31 -24.48
N LEU A 169 -13.83 2.08 -24.08
CA LEU A 169 -13.31 2.29 -22.73
C LEU A 169 -14.16 1.59 -21.67
N ARG A 170 -14.60 0.35 -21.94
CA ARG A 170 -15.30 -0.51 -20.97
C ARG A 170 -14.36 -1.41 -20.17
N TYR A 171 -13.10 -1.53 -20.61
CA TYR A 171 -12.04 -2.33 -20.02
C TYR A 171 -12.39 -3.81 -19.81
N LYS A 172 -13.35 -4.35 -20.59
CA LYS A 172 -13.86 -5.72 -20.38
C LYS A 172 -12.75 -6.75 -20.54
N GLN A 173 -11.95 -6.60 -21.60
CA GLN A 173 -10.84 -7.49 -21.89
C GLN A 173 -9.73 -7.40 -20.83
N HIS A 174 -9.45 -6.19 -20.32
CA HIS A 174 -8.48 -6.01 -19.24
C HIS A 174 -8.94 -6.69 -17.96
N ILE A 175 -10.19 -6.46 -17.53
CA ILE A 175 -10.72 -7.04 -16.29
C ILE A 175 -10.78 -8.58 -16.39
N ALA A 176 -11.19 -9.13 -17.53
CA ALA A 176 -11.16 -10.58 -17.76
C ALA A 176 -9.73 -11.14 -17.65
N ARG A 177 -8.75 -10.44 -18.24
CA ARG A 177 -7.33 -10.83 -18.19
C ARG A 177 -6.76 -10.76 -16.77
N THR A 178 -7.01 -9.70 -16.02
CA THR A 178 -6.53 -9.56 -14.63
C THR A 178 -7.22 -10.56 -13.70
N ALA A 179 -8.52 -10.84 -13.91
CA ALA A 179 -9.24 -11.88 -13.19
C ALA A 179 -8.66 -13.28 -13.47
N ALA A 180 -8.38 -13.61 -14.73
CA ALA A 180 -7.78 -14.90 -15.10
C ALA A 180 -6.38 -15.08 -14.50
N LYS A 181 -5.52 -14.05 -14.59
CA LYS A 181 -4.19 -14.07 -13.97
C LYS A 181 -4.27 -14.16 -12.44
N GLY A 182 -5.20 -13.41 -11.84
CA GLY A 182 -5.47 -13.49 -10.41
C GLY A 182 -5.95 -14.87 -9.98
N LEU A 183 -6.81 -15.51 -10.76
CA LEU A 183 -7.27 -16.88 -10.50
C LEU A 183 -6.11 -17.87 -10.58
N ALA A 184 -5.24 -17.77 -11.58
CA ALA A 184 -4.04 -18.60 -11.69
C ALA A 184 -3.13 -18.44 -10.45
N ALA A 185 -2.87 -17.20 -10.02
CA ALA A 185 -2.11 -16.93 -8.81
C ALA A 185 -2.79 -17.47 -7.53
N ALA A 186 -4.11 -17.35 -7.43
CA ALA A 186 -4.88 -17.87 -6.30
C ALA A 186 -4.87 -19.41 -6.25
N LEU A 187 -4.94 -20.07 -7.41
CA LEU A 187 -4.82 -21.52 -7.52
C LEU A 187 -3.41 -22.00 -7.15
N ALA A 188 -2.37 -21.29 -7.60
CA ALA A 188 -1.00 -21.56 -7.20
C ALA A 188 -0.84 -21.43 -5.67
N LEU A 189 -1.35 -20.36 -5.07
CA LEU A 189 -1.38 -20.18 -3.62
C LEU A 189 -2.12 -21.32 -2.91
N LYS A 190 -3.26 -21.76 -3.44
CA LYS A 190 -4.06 -22.86 -2.88
C LYS A 190 -3.32 -24.21 -2.93
N ARG A 191 -2.45 -24.43 -3.91
CA ARG A 191 -1.65 -25.66 -4.06
C ARG A 191 -0.50 -25.75 -3.05
N LEU A 192 -0.07 -24.63 -2.46
CA LEU A 192 0.96 -24.62 -1.43
C LEU A 192 0.42 -25.26 -0.14
N LYS A 193 0.88 -26.48 0.16
CA LYS A 193 0.49 -27.22 1.36
C LYS A 193 1.11 -26.58 2.61
N MET A 194 0.46 -26.79 3.76
CA MET A 194 0.97 -26.47 5.11
C MET A 194 1.26 -24.99 5.44
N LEU A 195 0.87 -24.04 4.59
CA LEU A 195 1.01 -22.62 4.91
C LEU A 195 0.12 -22.21 6.10
N SER A 196 0.72 -21.51 7.07
CA SER A 196 -0.07 -20.84 8.10
C SER A 196 -1.01 -19.80 7.46
N PRO A 197 -2.18 -19.50 8.06
CA PRO A 197 -3.06 -18.44 7.54
C PRO A 197 -2.37 -17.09 7.45
N ARG A 198 -1.44 -16.77 8.37
CA ARG A 198 -0.64 -15.55 8.33
C ARG A 198 0.19 -15.48 7.05
N THR A 199 0.96 -16.54 6.76
CA THR A 199 1.81 -16.62 5.57
C THR A 199 0.99 -16.64 4.28
N ALA A 200 -0.09 -17.44 4.24
CA ALA A 200 -0.98 -17.52 3.09
C ALA A 200 -1.64 -16.16 2.79
N ARG A 201 -2.04 -15.41 3.83
CA ARG A 201 -2.62 -14.07 3.71
C ARG A 201 -1.58 -13.06 3.20
N GLN A 202 -0.35 -13.14 3.69
CA GLN A 202 0.76 -12.32 3.19
C GLN A 202 1.04 -12.60 1.71
N LEU A 203 1.11 -13.87 1.31
CA LEU A 203 1.29 -14.24 -0.09
C LEU A 203 0.11 -13.78 -0.96
N PHE A 204 -1.13 -13.93 -0.49
CA PHE A 204 -2.30 -13.41 -1.19
C PHE A 204 -2.17 -11.90 -1.47
N VAL A 205 -1.82 -11.12 -0.45
CA VAL A 205 -1.63 -9.67 -0.56
C VAL A 205 -0.46 -9.31 -1.48
N ALA A 206 0.57 -10.15 -1.54
CA ALA A 206 1.77 -9.90 -2.34
C ALA A 206 1.67 -10.37 -3.81
N THR A 207 0.89 -11.43 -4.10
CA THR A 207 0.94 -12.09 -5.43
C THR A 207 -0.41 -12.17 -6.14
N VAL A 208 -1.52 -12.29 -5.41
CA VAL A 208 -2.86 -12.45 -6.01
C VAL A 208 -3.54 -11.10 -6.15
N ALA A 209 -3.59 -10.35 -5.04
CA ALA A 209 -4.22 -9.04 -4.95
C ALA A 209 -3.66 -8.01 -5.96
N PRO A 210 -2.33 -7.84 -6.11
CA PRO A 210 -1.76 -6.81 -7.00
C PRO A 210 -1.99 -7.11 -8.49
N VAL A 211 -2.04 -8.39 -8.87
CA VAL A 211 -2.29 -8.82 -10.25
C VAL A 211 -3.72 -8.51 -10.68
N MET A 212 -4.69 -8.71 -9.77
CA MET A 212 -6.09 -8.40 -10.03
C MET A 212 -6.37 -6.90 -10.06
N ASP A 213 -5.69 -6.14 -9.19
CA ASP A 213 -5.95 -4.72 -8.96
C ASP A 213 -5.01 -3.80 -9.77
N TYR A 214 -4.18 -4.36 -10.63
CA TYR A 214 -3.24 -3.60 -11.44
C TYR A 214 -3.96 -2.47 -12.18
N ALA A 215 -3.52 -1.23 -11.95
CA ALA A 215 -4.12 -0.02 -12.51
C ALA A 215 -5.64 0.14 -12.25
N ALA A 216 -6.19 -0.40 -11.16
CA ALA A 216 -7.63 -0.33 -10.85
C ALA A 216 -8.19 1.09 -10.89
N ASN A 217 -7.41 2.11 -10.51
CA ASN A 217 -7.79 3.51 -10.58
C ASN A 217 -8.18 3.98 -12.00
N VAL A 218 -7.70 3.31 -13.04
CA VAL A 218 -8.01 3.62 -14.44
C VAL A 218 -9.32 2.96 -14.86
N TRP A 219 -9.55 1.69 -14.55
CA TRP A 219 -10.65 0.89 -15.12
C TRP A 219 -11.79 0.55 -14.16
N MET A 220 -11.64 0.76 -12.85
CA MET A 220 -12.66 0.39 -11.85
C MET A 220 -14.02 1.05 -12.11
N HIS A 221 -14.02 2.24 -12.74
CA HIS A 221 -15.24 2.96 -13.09
C HIS A 221 -16.13 2.20 -14.09
N ALA A 222 -15.54 1.30 -14.88
CA ALA A 222 -16.22 0.45 -15.85
C ALA A 222 -16.50 -0.97 -15.32
N CYS A 223 -16.04 -1.30 -14.11
CA CYS A 223 -16.25 -2.61 -13.50
C CYS A 223 -17.68 -2.75 -12.94
N GLY A 224 -18.59 -3.25 -13.78
CA GLY A 224 -19.94 -3.64 -13.37
C GLY A 224 -19.98 -4.98 -12.60
N GLU A 225 -21.16 -5.38 -12.13
CA GLU A 225 -21.35 -6.59 -11.30
C GLU A 225 -20.87 -7.87 -11.97
N LYS A 226 -21.14 -8.04 -13.27
CA LYS A 226 -20.67 -9.22 -14.03
C LYS A 226 -19.14 -9.32 -14.04
N ALA A 227 -18.45 -8.21 -14.30
CA ALA A 227 -16.98 -8.18 -14.33
C ALA A 227 -16.39 -8.36 -12.92
N LEU A 228 -17.04 -7.77 -11.91
CA LEU A 228 -16.68 -7.97 -10.51
C LEU A 228 -16.82 -9.43 -10.07
N SER A 229 -17.80 -10.17 -10.61
CA SER A 229 -17.97 -11.60 -10.30
C SER A 229 -16.74 -12.44 -10.66
N TRP A 230 -16.03 -12.10 -11.75
CA TRP A 230 -14.80 -12.78 -12.17
C TRP A 230 -13.66 -12.55 -11.18
N LEU A 231 -13.50 -11.32 -10.71
CA LEU A 231 -12.51 -10.96 -9.69
C LEU A 231 -12.85 -11.62 -8.35
N ASN A 232 -14.13 -11.62 -7.96
CA ASN A 232 -14.62 -12.25 -6.74
C ASN A 232 -14.39 -13.77 -6.73
N ARG A 233 -14.40 -14.43 -7.90
CA ARG A 233 -14.04 -15.86 -8.00
C ARG A 233 -12.59 -16.10 -7.61
N ALA A 234 -11.65 -15.36 -8.19
CA ALA A 234 -10.23 -15.46 -7.87
C ALA A 234 -9.95 -15.11 -6.39
N GLN A 235 -10.55 -14.03 -5.92
CA GLN A 235 -10.52 -13.59 -4.53
C GLN A 235 -11.04 -14.66 -3.57
N LYS A 236 -12.19 -15.31 -3.86
CA LYS A 236 -12.74 -16.40 -3.06
C LYS A 236 -11.76 -17.56 -2.94
N ILE A 237 -11.14 -17.97 -4.06
CA ILE A 237 -10.13 -19.04 -4.05
C ILE A 237 -8.96 -18.67 -3.14
N GLY A 238 -8.48 -17.42 -3.21
CA GLY A 238 -7.44 -16.93 -2.31
C GLY A 238 -7.87 -16.92 -0.84
N ALA A 239 -9.10 -16.49 -0.55
CA ALA A 239 -9.66 -16.49 0.80
C ALA A 239 -9.78 -17.92 1.39
N LEU A 240 -10.16 -18.90 0.56
CA LEU A 240 -10.18 -20.32 0.92
C LEU A 240 -8.77 -20.88 1.12
N ALA A 241 -7.80 -20.43 0.32
CA ALA A 241 -6.39 -20.77 0.53
C ALA A 241 -5.85 -20.25 1.86
N ILE A 242 -6.39 -19.14 2.39
CA ILE A 242 -6.02 -18.60 3.71
C ILE A 242 -6.71 -19.36 4.84
N THR A 243 -8.02 -19.53 4.75
CA THR A 243 -8.87 -20.04 5.86
C THR A 243 -8.97 -21.56 5.92
N GLY A 244 -8.99 -22.23 4.78
CA GLY A 244 -9.33 -23.65 4.69
C GLY A 244 -10.85 -23.93 4.77
N ALA A 245 -11.70 -22.90 4.69
CA ALA A 245 -13.15 -23.08 4.69
C ALA A 245 -13.65 -23.91 3.48
N PHE A 246 -14.90 -24.38 3.54
CA PHE A 246 -15.54 -25.08 2.43
C PHE A 246 -15.79 -24.17 1.22
N ARG A 247 -15.75 -24.75 0.01
CA ARG A 247 -16.04 -24.04 -1.25
C ARG A 247 -17.46 -23.45 -1.28
N THR A 248 -18.40 -24.08 -0.58
CA THR A 248 -19.80 -23.64 -0.43
C THR A 248 -19.96 -22.37 0.42
N ALA A 249 -18.95 -22.01 1.21
CA ALA A 249 -19.00 -20.81 2.05
C ALA A 249 -19.14 -19.55 1.19
N ALA A 250 -20.01 -18.64 1.63
CA ALA A 250 -20.27 -17.39 0.92
C ALA A 250 -19.00 -16.52 0.88
N THR A 251 -18.72 -15.91 -0.28
CA THR A 251 -17.49 -15.13 -0.51
C THR A 251 -17.24 -14.10 0.60
N ALA A 252 -18.25 -13.30 0.94
CA ALA A 252 -18.14 -12.27 1.98
C ALA A 252 -17.74 -12.85 3.36
N VAL A 253 -18.24 -14.03 3.72
CA VAL A 253 -17.89 -14.70 4.99
C VAL A 253 -16.45 -15.17 4.95
N VAL A 254 -16.03 -15.85 3.88
CA VAL A 254 -14.65 -16.34 3.76
C VAL A 254 -13.65 -15.19 3.70
N GLU A 255 -13.97 -14.08 3.04
CA GLU A 255 -13.14 -12.87 3.04
C GLU A 255 -13.00 -12.25 4.43
N ALA A 256 -14.09 -12.23 5.19
CA ALA A 256 -14.11 -11.74 6.56
C ALA A 256 -13.24 -12.62 7.47
N GLU A 257 -13.42 -13.94 7.42
CA GLU A 257 -12.60 -14.92 8.15
C GLU A 257 -11.11 -14.85 7.70
N ALA A 258 -10.88 -14.72 6.40
CA ALA A 258 -9.56 -14.50 5.82
C ALA A 258 -8.98 -13.11 6.11
N SER A 259 -9.69 -12.22 6.81
CA SER A 259 -9.23 -10.87 7.15
C SER A 259 -8.62 -10.11 5.96
N ILE A 260 -9.18 -10.33 4.76
CA ILE A 260 -8.81 -9.60 3.54
C ILE A 260 -9.94 -8.65 3.17
N TYR A 261 -9.61 -7.58 2.45
CA TYR A 261 -10.61 -6.63 1.96
C TYR A 261 -11.25 -7.16 0.67
N PRO A 262 -12.58 -7.04 0.52
CA PRO A 262 -13.27 -7.30 -0.75
C PRO A 262 -12.66 -6.52 -1.90
N VAL A 263 -12.76 -7.05 -3.12
CA VAL A 263 -12.19 -6.45 -4.34
C VAL A 263 -12.60 -4.99 -4.49
N ARG A 264 -13.90 -4.69 -4.36
CA ARG A 264 -14.46 -3.34 -4.48
C ARG A 264 -13.87 -2.38 -3.43
N GLU A 265 -13.67 -2.85 -2.20
CA GLU A 265 -13.05 -2.04 -1.16
C GLU A 265 -11.57 -1.78 -1.46
N ARG A 266 -10.81 -2.77 -1.96
CA ARG A 266 -9.41 -2.55 -2.38
C ARG A 266 -9.29 -1.52 -3.50
N HIS A 267 -10.21 -1.55 -4.48
CA HIS A 267 -10.27 -0.53 -5.53
C HIS A 267 -10.61 0.85 -4.97
N ALA A 268 -11.56 0.93 -4.03
CA ALA A 268 -11.91 2.19 -3.37
C ALA A 268 -10.74 2.74 -2.51
N GLN A 269 -9.95 1.88 -1.87
CA GLN A 269 -8.73 2.25 -1.16
C GLN A 269 -7.67 2.81 -2.10
N ALA A 270 -7.46 2.15 -3.25
CA ALA A 270 -6.53 2.62 -4.28
C ALA A 270 -6.96 3.99 -4.85
N ALA A 271 -8.26 4.19 -5.04
CA ALA A 271 -8.83 5.44 -5.54
C ALA A 271 -8.66 6.58 -4.54
N ALA A 272 -9.04 6.36 -3.27
CA ALA A 272 -8.84 7.34 -2.21
C ALA A 272 -7.35 7.68 -2.05
N SER A 273 -6.48 6.68 -2.17
CA SER A 273 -5.03 6.90 -2.09
C SER A 273 -4.51 7.76 -3.25
N LEU A 274 -4.95 7.48 -4.47
CA LEU A 274 -4.59 8.30 -5.64
C LEU A 274 -5.11 9.73 -5.49
N TRP A 275 -6.35 9.90 -5.04
CA TRP A 275 -6.94 11.21 -4.79
C TRP A 275 -6.10 12.02 -3.80
N ILE A 276 -5.77 11.44 -2.64
CA ILE A 276 -4.92 12.09 -1.64
C ILE A 276 -3.53 12.39 -2.22
N ASN A 277 -2.93 11.44 -2.95
CA ASN A 277 -1.62 11.65 -3.56
C ASN A 277 -1.63 12.86 -4.50
N ILE A 278 -2.63 12.98 -5.39
CA ILE A 278 -2.75 14.11 -6.32
C ILE A 278 -2.83 15.45 -5.58
N HIS A 279 -3.60 15.52 -4.48
CA HIS A 279 -3.77 16.75 -3.70
C HIS A 279 -2.60 17.08 -2.79
N THR A 280 -1.67 16.15 -2.59
CA THR A 280 -0.41 16.40 -1.88
C THR A 280 0.72 16.81 -2.82
N LEU A 281 0.50 16.83 -4.15
CA LEU A 281 1.53 17.26 -5.10
C LEU A 281 1.68 18.79 -5.11
N PRO A 282 2.84 19.33 -5.54
CA PRO A 282 3.00 20.76 -5.76
C PRO A 282 1.98 21.29 -6.75
N GLY A 283 1.52 22.54 -6.57
CA GLY A 283 0.53 23.15 -7.47
C GLY A 283 1.01 23.29 -8.93
N THR A 284 2.33 23.26 -9.14
CA THR A 284 2.97 23.24 -10.48
C THR A 284 2.94 21.87 -11.15
N HIS A 285 2.62 20.79 -10.41
CA HIS A 285 2.61 19.45 -10.96
C HIS A 285 1.44 19.27 -11.93
N PRO A 286 1.63 18.69 -13.14
CA PRO A 286 0.59 18.57 -14.16
C PRO A 286 -0.70 17.91 -13.67
N LEU A 287 -0.59 16.88 -12.82
CA LEU A 287 -1.75 16.20 -12.21
C LEU A 287 -2.48 17.07 -11.17
N ALA A 288 -1.78 17.91 -10.41
CA ALA A 288 -2.39 18.81 -9.43
C ALA A 288 -3.18 19.94 -10.11
N MET A 289 -2.71 20.37 -11.29
CA MET A 289 -3.39 21.38 -12.11
C MET A 289 -4.70 20.88 -12.75
N LYS A 290 -4.94 19.57 -12.81
CA LYS A 290 -6.15 19.02 -13.44
C LYS A 290 -7.35 19.18 -12.50
N LYS A 291 -8.36 19.90 -12.98
CA LYS A 291 -9.65 20.02 -12.29
C LYS A 291 -10.59 18.88 -12.68
N VAL A 292 -11.36 18.39 -11.72
CA VAL A 292 -12.46 17.45 -11.98
C VAL A 292 -13.54 18.19 -12.77
N ARG A 293 -13.88 17.66 -13.96
CA ARG A 293 -15.05 18.10 -14.72
C ARG A 293 -16.22 17.18 -14.43
N ASN A 294 -17.34 17.75 -14.01
CA ASN A 294 -18.57 17.01 -13.75
C ASN A 294 -19.32 16.78 -15.05
N THR A 295 -19.44 15.53 -15.47
CA THR A 295 -20.21 15.12 -16.64
C THR A 295 -21.30 14.14 -16.19
N VAL A 296 -22.52 14.29 -16.74
CA VAL A 296 -23.66 13.41 -16.41
C VAL A 296 -23.65 12.16 -17.30
N ARG A 297 -23.50 12.35 -18.61
CA ARG A 297 -23.59 11.27 -19.61
C ARG A 297 -22.39 10.32 -19.58
N PHE A 298 -21.18 10.85 -19.45
CA PHE A 298 -19.92 10.08 -19.47
C PHE A 298 -19.05 10.44 -18.28
N VAL A 299 -19.34 9.85 -17.12
CA VAL A 299 -18.59 10.08 -15.87
C VAL A 299 -17.13 9.68 -16.06
N SER A 300 -16.21 10.63 -15.91
CA SER A 300 -14.78 10.36 -16.08
C SER A 300 -14.20 9.50 -14.94
N PRO A 301 -13.07 8.77 -15.17
CA PRO A 301 -12.37 8.06 -14.10
C PRO A 301 -12.02 8.96 -12.92
N LEU A 302 -11.54 10.19 -13.20
CA LEU A 302 -11.19 11.16 -12.17
C LEU A 302 -12.40 11.62 -11.35
N GLN A 303 -13.56 11.80 -11.99
CA GLN A 303 -14.81 12.13 -11.29
C GLN A 303 -15.27 10.97 -10.38
N LYS A 304 -15.10 9.70 -10.80
CA LYS A 304 -15.40 8.54 -9.95
C LYS A 304 -14.44 8.44 -8.77
N ILE A 305 -13.15 8.70 -8.98
CA ILE A 305 -12.16 8.76 -7.90
C ILE A 305 -12.55 9.83 -6.89
N ALA A 306 -12.92 11.03 -7.36
CA ALA A 306 -13.37 12.13 -6.50
C ALA A 306 -14.59 11.75 -5.65
N ARG A 307 -15.60 11.09 -6.24
CA ARG A 307 -16.78 10.59 -5.52
C ARG A 307 -16.42 9.54 -4.46
N VAL A 308 -15.49 8.63 -4.75
CA VAL A 308 -15.04 7.63 -3.76
C VAL A 308 -14.29 8.28 -2.60
N ALA A 309 -13.60 9.38 -2.87
CA ALA A 309 -12.87 10.16 -1.87
C ALA A 309 -13.73 11.29 -1.25
N GLU A 310 -15.05 11.26 -1.40
CA GLU A 310 -15.95 12.25 -0.82
C GLU A 310 -15.77 12.35 0.72
N GLY A 311 -15.72 13.58 1.22
CA GLY A 311 -15.43 13.90 2.61
C GLY A 311 -13.94 13.97 2.97
N VAL A 312 -13.02 13.62 2.06
CA VAL A 312 -11.58 13.87 2.27
C VAL A 312 -11.31 15.38 2.14
N ARG A 313 -10.76 16.00 3.18
CA ARG A 313 -10.46 17.45 3.24
C ARG A 313 -9.16 17.74 2.48
N VAL A 314 -9.26 18.08 1.21
CA VAL A 314 -8.10 18.30 0.33
C VAL A 314 -7.48 19.69 0.45
N ASP A 315 -8.27 20.67 0.86
CA ASP A 315 -7.92 22.10 0.98
C ASP A 315 -6.83 22.38 2.01
N ARG A 316 -6.69 21.52 3.01
CA ARG A 316 -5.74 21.70 4.12
C ARG A 316 -4.56 20.73 4.08
N MET A 317 -4.40 19.95 3.02
CA MET A 317 -3.34 18.94 2.96
C MET A 317 -1.95 19.54 2.80
N GLU A 318 -0.95 18.85 3.35
CA GLU A 318 0.46 19.19 3.12
C GLU A 318 0.87 19.03 1.65
N THR A 319 1.79 19.88 1.19
CA THR A 319 2.47 19.72 -0.10
C THR A 319 3.75 18.90 0.07
N ILE A 320 3.86 17.83 -0.71
CA ILE A 320 4.99 16.90 -0.74
C ILE A 320 5.67 17.01 -2.11
N GLN A 321 6.89 17.52 -2.10
CA GLN A 321 7.79 17.58 -3.27
C GLN A 321 8.46 16.23 -3.51
N GLU A 322 9.10 16.09 -4.67
CA GLU A 322 9.78 14.88 -5.11
C GLU A 322 10.94 14.50 -4.18
N TYR A 323 11.64 15.50 -3.63
CA TYR A 323 12.70 15.32 -2.66
C TYR A 323 12.45 16.19 -1.44
N ALA A 324 12.47 15.57 -0.25
CA ALA A 324 12.46 16.31 1.01
C ALA A 324 13.74 17.13 1.13
N VAL A 325 14.89 16.49 0.92
CA VAL A 325 16.22 17.12 0.97
C VAL A 325 17.01 16.68 -0.26
N PRO A 326 17.73 17.58 -0.97
CA PRO A 326 18.48 17.23 -2.16
C PRO A 326 19.46 16.06 -1.93
N PRO A 327 19.71 15.20 -2.94
CA PRO A 327 20.58 14.02 -2.79
C PRO A 327 22.00 14.32 -2.34
N TRP A 328 22.57 15.46 -2.72
CA TRP A 328 23.93 15.88 -2.37
C TRP A 328 24.07 16.45 -0.95
N VAL A 329 22.96 16.70 -0.24
CA VAL A 329 23.02 17.17 1.14
C VAL A 329 23.35 15.99 2.06
N PRO A 330 24.41 16.08 2.89
CA PRO A 330 24.76 15.03 3.84
C PRO A 330 23.58 14.65 4.72
N ARG A 331 23.26 13.35 4.77
CA ARG A 331 22.14 12.85 5.57
C ARG A 331 22.44 12.91 7.06
N LEU A 332 21.44 13.28 7.85
CA LEU A 332 21.47 13.09 9.29
C LEU A 332 21.48 11.57 9.54
N ARG A 333 22.37 11.08 10.42
CA ARG A 333 22.52 9.65 10.71
C ARG A 333 22.00 9.36 12.12
N PRO A 334 20.69 9.15 12.30
CA PRO A 334 20.15 8.75 13.59
C PRO A 334 20.65 7.37 13.97
N THR A 335 20.99 7.19 15.24
CA THR A 335 21.32 5.86 15.79
C THR A 335 20.04 5.20 16.27
N LEU A 336 19.76 4.02 15.72
CA LEU A 336 18.59 3.20 16.07
C LEU A 336 19.08 1.92 16.77
N GLU A 337 19.37 2.01 18.05
CA GLU A 337 19.84 0.85 18.84
C GLU A 337 18.64 0.10 19.43
N ALA A 338 18.44 -1.14 19.00
CA ALA A 338 17.33 -2.00 19.44
C ALA A 338 17.71 -2.85 20.65
N ASP A 339 19.01 -3.08 20.87
CA ASP A 339 19.50 -3.76 22.06
C ASP A 339 19.34 -2.85 23.28
N ARG A 340 18.63 -3.35 24.29
CA ARG A 340 18.28 -2.58 25.48
C ARG A 340 19.50 -2.23 26.33
N GLY A 341 20.44 -3.15 26.47
CA GLY A 341 21.64 -2.96 27.28
C GLY A 341 22.53 -1.89 26.65
N LYS A 342 22.77 -2.00 25.34
CA LYS A 342 23.54 -1.00 24.59
C LYS A 342 22.87 0.37 24.56
N ALA A 343 21.56 0.43 24.34
CA ALA A 343 20.83 1.70 24.33
C ALA A 343 20.89 2.40 25.70
N ALA A 344 20.78 1.65 26.82
CA ALA A 344 20.91 2.21 28.16
C ALA A 344 22.35 2.72 28.43
N GLU A 345 23.36 1.96 28.03
CA GLU A 345 24.76 2.37 28.13
C GLU A 345 25.04 3.64 27.31
N MET A 346 24.49 3.73 26.10
CA MET A 346 24.60 4.93 25.27
C MET A 346 24.02 6.14 25.98
N VAL A 347 22.82 6.04 26.56
CA VAL A 347 22.16 7.14 27.30
C VAL A 347 23.00 7.64 28.46
N ASN A 348 23.61 6.72 29.23
CA ASN A 348 24.45 7.08 30.38
C ASN A 348 25.76 7.79 29.99
N LYS A 349 26.25 7.58 28.76
CA LYS A 349 27.48 8.20 28.26
C LYS A 349 27.28 9.56 27.58
N ILE A 350 26.03 10.00 27.39
CA ILE A 350 25.74 11.25 26.69
C ILE A 350 26.15 12.44 27.55
N SER A 351 26.94 13.34 26.97
CA SER A 351 27.34 14.61 27.57
C SER A 351 27.06 15.78 26.61
N GLY A 352 27.07 17.00 27.14
CA GLY A 352 26.71 18.23 26.42
C GLY A 352 25.23 18.59 26.58
N ILE A 353 24.63 19.07 25.48
CA ILE A 353 23.22 19.44 25.42
C ILE A 353 22.39 18.21 25.08
N VAL A 354 21.60 17.75 26.04
CA VAL A 354 20.71 16.58 25.86
C VAL A 354 19.29 17.06 25.73
N ILE A 355 18.63 16.67 24.64
CA ILE A 355 17.25 17.01 24.33
C ILE A 355 16.42 15.75 24.34
N ALA A 356 15.31 15.74 25.07
CA ALA A 356 14.28 14.71 24.95
C ALA A 356 13.02 15.30 24.30
N THR A 357 12.43 14.56 23.36
CA THR A 357 11.15 14.92 22.74
C THR A 357 10.11 13.83 22.96
N SER A 358 8.84 14.23 22.93
CA SER A 358 7.72 13.30 22.97
C SER A 358 6.47 13.85 22.31
N SER A 359 5.58 12.94 21.96
CA SER A 359 4.24 13.19 21.46
C SER A 359 3.17 12.52 22.33
N SER A 360 1.98 13.10 22.37
CA SER A 360 0.84 12.59 23.11
C SER A 360 -0.46 12.82 22.35
N VAL A 361 -1.39 11.89 22.49
CA VAL A 361 -2.77 12.04 21.99
C VAL A 361 -3.73 11.74 23.13
N LYS A 362 -4.60 12.68 23.45
CA LYS A 362 -5.64 12.50 24.47
C LYS A 362 -6.91 13.21 24.04
N LYS A 363 -8.05 12.51 24.11
CA LYS A 363 -9.38 13.01 23.72
C LYS A 363 -9.41 13.73 22.36
N GLY A 364 -8.70 13.20 21.36
CA GLY A 364 -8.68 13.76 20.02
C GLY A 364 -7.72 14.95 19.81
N ILE A 365 -7.00 15.40 20.83
CA ILE A 365 -5.97 16.45 20.71
C ILE A 365 -4.59 15.81 20.60
N VAL A 366 -3.78 16.32 19.67
CA VAL A 366 -2.39 15.91 19.44
C VAL A 366 -1.47 16.97 20.02
N GLY A 367 -0.75 16.60 21.08
CA GLY A 367 0.24 17.46 21.75
C GLY A 367 1.67 16.98 21.50
N MET A 368 2.59 17.92 21.49
CA MET A 368 4.03 17.66 21.48
C MET A 368 4.70 18.36 22.67
N GLY A 369 5.85 17.84 23.08
CA GLY A 369 6.64 18.48 24.12
C GLY A 369 8.09 18.02 24.07
N GLY A 370 8.94 18.80 24.70
CA GLY A 370 10.35 18.46 24.83
C GLY A 370 11.05 19.34 25.83
N LEU A 371 12.24 18.87 26.20
CA LEU A 371 13.06 19.44 27.26
C LEU A 371 14.52 19.30 26.86
N ALA A 372 15.29 20.36 27.00
CA ALA A 372 16.73 20.38 26.81
C ALA A 372 17.42 20.69 28.15
N ARG A 373 18.47 19.94 28.49
CA ARG A 373 19.34 20.21 29.63
C ARG A 373 20.79 20.22 29.18
N ASP A 374 21.59 21.07 29.83
CA ASP A 374 23.04 20.99 29.74
C ASP A 374 23.57 20.08 30.87
N THR A 375 24.36 19.08 30.50
CA THR A 375 24.92 18.10 31.44
C THR A 375 26.32 18.46 31.95
N LEU A 376 26.95 19.50 31.38
CA LEU A 376 28.33 19.88 31.70
C LEU A 376 28.45 21.16 32.54
N PHE A 377 27.36 21.90 32.77
CA PHE A 377 27.40 23.18 33.48
C PHE A 377 26.85 23.05 34.91
N ASN A 378 27.75 22.89 35.88
CA ASN A 378 27.53 22.79 37.34
C ASN A 378 26.51 21.72 37.83
N ARG A 379 26.66 21.27 39.08
CA ARG A 379 25.93 20.13 39.67
C ARG A 379 24.39 20.31 39.77
N THR A 380 23.85 21.41 39.25
CA THR A 380 22.41 21.66 39.06
C THR A 380 22.13 21.67 37.56
N SER A 381 21.56 20.61 37.01
CA SER A 381 21.22 20.50 35.57
C SER A 381 20.26 21.61 35.14
N GLU A 382 20.79 22.73 34.62
CA GLU A 382 19.99 23.87 34.20
C GLU A 382 19.15 23.50 32.97
N THR A 383 17.86 23.80 33.05
CA THR A 383 16.93 23.56 31.95
C THR A 383 17.14 24.62 30.89
N VAL A 384 17.76 24.25 29.77
CA VAL A 384 18.04 25.14 28.63
C VAL A 384 16.75 25.57 27.95
N THR A 385 15.83 24.63 27.75
CA THR A 385 14.49 24.94 27.21
C THR A 385 13.48 23.87 27.59
N ASN A 386 12.24 24.28 27.78
CA ASN A 386 11.09 23.41 28.04
C ASN A 386 9.89 23.92 27.23
N TYR A 387 9.21 23.04 26.52
CA TYR A 387 8.03 23.43 25.76
C TYR A 387 6.97 22.33 25.74
N ALA A 388 5.72 22.77 25.66
CA ALA A 388 4.54 21.93 25.50
C ALA A 388 3.58 22.67 24.56
N VAL A 389 3.30 22.10 23.40
CA VAL A 389 2.58 22.77 22.31
C VAL A 389 1.48 21.86 21.77
N VAL A 390 0.30 22.43 21.53
CA VAL A 390 -0.83 21.75 20.88
C VAL A 390 -0.62 21.82 19.37
N LEU A 391 -0.35 20.67 18.75
CA LEU A 391 -0.07 20.62 17.30
C LEU A 391 -1.35 20.72 16.46
N GLY A 392 -2.45 20.16 16.96
CA GLY A 392 -3.71 20.11 16.23
C GLY A 392 -4.63 18.99 16.71
N THR A 393 -5.69 18.76 15.96
CA THR A 393 -6.63 17.67 16.20
C THR A 393 -6.09 16.33 15.67
N ARG A 394 -6.66 15.21 16.13
CA ARG A 394 -6.34 13.87 15.62
C ARG A 394 -6.78 13.68 14.17
N GLU A 395 -7.69 14.51 13.70
CA GLU A 395 -8.13 14.56 12.31
C GLU A 395 -7.12 15.24 11.39
N GLU A 396 -6.29 16.15 11.92
CA GLU A 396 -5.28 16.85 11.12
C GLU A 396 -3.90 16.19 11.29
N GLN A 397 -3.55 15.84 12.53
CA GLN A 397 -2.21 15.41 12.92
C GLN A 397 -2.19 14.00 13.52
N ASN A 398 -0.99 13.44 13.60
CA ASN A 398 -0.75 12.13 14.20
C ASN A 398 0.50 12.15 15.09
N PRO A 399 0.70 11.14 15.95
CA PRO A 399 1.86 11.10 16.85
C PRO A 399 3.21 11.18 16.11
N TYR A 400 3.28 10.67 14.89
CA TYR A 400 4.50 10.74 14.08
C TYR A 400 4.80 12.18 13.63
N THR A 401 3.83 12.94 13.13
CA THR A 401 4.06 14.35 12.77
C THR A 401 4.27 15.24 14.00
N ALA A 402 3.61 14.92 15.11
CA ALA A 402 3.85 15.58 16.40
C ALA A 402 5.28 15.39 16.90
N GLU A 403 5.85 14.19 16.73
CA GLU A 403 7.23 13.96 17.13
C GLU A 403 8.23 14.71 16.23
N LEU A 404 8.02 14.72 14.91
CA LEU A 404 8.85 15.50 14.01
C LEU A 404 8.82 16.99 14.38
N ALA A 405 7.62 17.53 14.66
CA ALA A 405 7.47 18.92 15.08
C ALA A 405 8.12 19.18 16.44
N ALA A 406 8.09 18.20 17.35
CA ALA A 406 8.80 18.29 18.63
C ALA A 406 10.30 18.43 18.41
N ILE A 407 10.89 17.63 17.53
CA ILE A 407 12.33 17.69 17.20
C ILE A 407 12.69 19.06 16.60
N ALA A 408 11.91 19.54 15.62
CA ALA A 408 12.13 20.85 15.02
C ALA A 408 12.06 21.97 16.06
N MET A 409 11.00 21.99 16.88
CA MET A 409 10.81 22.97 17.95
C MET A 409 11.95 22.93 18.99
N ALA A 410 12.46 21.75 19.32
CA ALA A 410 13.57 21.63 20.28
C ALA A 410 14.84 22.30 19.74
N LEU A 411 15.18 22.05 18.48
CA LEU A 411 16.36 22.64 17.84
C LEU A 411 16.18 24.15 17.63
N GLU A 412 14.96 24.60 17.32
CA GLU A 412 14.63 26.02 17.15
C GLU A 412 14.75 26.80 18.47
N LYS A 413 14.30 26.22 19.58
CA LYS A 413 14.32 26.87 20.90
C LYS A 413 15.67 26.86 21.61
N LEU A 414 16.72 26.28 21.02
CA LEU A 414 18.06 26.37 21.59
C LEU A 414 18.60 27.80 21.45
N PRO A 415 19.10 28.42 22.54
CA PRO A 415 19.70 29.75 22.49
C PRO A 415 20.82 29.85 21.44
N ALA A 416 20.91 31.00 20.79
CA ALA A 416 21.95 31.25 19.79
C ALA A 416 23.38 31.26 20.38
N SER A 417 23.51 31.47 21.69
CA SER A 417 24.77 31.41 22.43
C SER A 417 25.38 30.01 22.52
N ILE A 418 24.61 28.95 22.28
CA ILE A 418 25.13 27.58 22.27
C ILE A 418 25.98 27.38 21.02
N CYS A 419 27.29 27.34 21.22
CA CYS A 419 28.31 27.13 20.19
C CYS A 419 29.36 26.11 20.67
N HIS A 420 29.96 25.38 19.73
CA HIS A 420 30.97 24.34 20.01
C HIS A 420 30.55 23.27 21.04
N ARG A 421 29.25 22.90 21.07
CA ARG A 421 28.68 21.87 21.95
C ARG A 421 28.29 20.61 21.20
N HIS A 422 28.22 19.51 21.94
CA HIS A 422 27.58 18.28 21.47
C HIS A 422 26.07 18.32 21.81
N ILE A 423 25.22 18.36 20.79
CA ILE A 423 23.76 18.32 20.91
C ILE A 423 23.28 16.91 20.55
N THR A 424 22.58 16.26 21.48
CA THR A 424 21.97 14.95 21.25
C THR A 424 20.47 15.01 21.45
N VAL A 425 19.71 14.74 20.38
CA VAL A 425 18.25 14.66 20.41
C VAL A 425 17.81 13.21 20.58
N ILE A 426 17.03 12.96 21.62
CA ILE A 426 16.55 11.65 22.02
C ILE A 426 15.03 11.58 21.86
N THR A 427 14.54 10.56 21.18
CA THR A 427 13.10 10.30 21.05
C THR A 427 12.80 8.81 21.16
N ARG A 428 11.59 8.50 21.60
CA ARG A 428 11.04 7.14 21.62
C ARG A 428 10.33 6.75 20.31
N ASN A 429 10.20 7.66 19.35
CA ASN A 429 9.52 7.40 18.08
C ASN A 429 10.53 7.01 16.99
N GLN A 430 10.71 5.70 16.81
CA GLN A 430 11.61 5.15 15.80
C GLN A 430 11.27 5.64 14.38
N SER A 431 9.98 5.71 14.05
CA SER A 431 9.50 6.10 12.73
C SER A 431 9.86 7.55 12.39
N ALA A 432 9.78 8.46 13.36
CA ALA A 432 10.16 9.86 13.16
C ALA A 432 11.66 9.98 12.86
N LEU A 433 12.52 9.31 13.61
CA LEU A 433 13.97 9.32 13.33
C LEU A 433 14.33 8.59 12.05
N ALA A 434 13.70 7.45 11.75
CA ALA A 434 13.90 6.78 10.46
C ALA A 434 13.57 7.72 9.28
N ALA A 435 12.50 8.53 9.40
CA ALA A 435 12.13 9.51 8.40
C ALA A 435 13.13 10.69 8.29
N VAL A 436 13.71 11.14 9.41
CA VAL A 436 14.78 12.14 9.41
C VAL A 436 16.07 11.58 8.79
N GLY A 437 16.42 10.34 9.09
CA GLY A 437 17.60 9.68 8.53
C GLY A 437 17.49 9.37 7.04
N GLN A 438 16.28 9.05 6.58
CA GLN A 438 15.97 8.80 5.18
C GLN A 438 14.82 9.72 4.72
N PRO A 439 15.12 10.99 4.40
CA PRO A 439 14.11 11.96 4.00
C PRO A 439 13.61 11.65 2.56
N ARG A 440 12.47 10.96 2.42
CA ARG A 440 11.82 10.61 1.14
C ARG A 440 10.56 11.44 0.87
N GLN A 441 9.72 11.00 -0.06
CA GLN A 441 8.38 11.53 -0.31
C GLN A 441 7.38 10.99 0.73
N GLN A 442 7.33 11.63 1.89
CA GLN A 442 6.57 11.16 3.05
C GLN A 442 5.89 12.30 3.81
N SER A 443 4.98 11.95 4.71
CA SER A 443 4.31 12.94 5.57
C SER A 443 5.27 13.69 6.49
N GLY A 444 4.93 14.94 6.78
CA GLY A 444 5.75 15.84 7.58
C GLY A 444 6.95 16.37 6.82
N GLN A 445 6.89 16.40 5.49
CA GLN A 445 8.06 16.70 4.65
C GLN A 445 8.64 18.09 4.91
N SER A 446 7.77 19.09 5.12
CA SER A 446 8.17 20.45 5.49
C SER A 446 8.89 20.50 6.84
N ILE A 447 8.40 19.74 7.83
CA ILE A 447 9.02 19.65 9.16
C ILE A 447 10.38 18.97 9.06
N ILE A 448 10.51 17.92 8.25
CA ILE A 448 11.81 17.26 8.03
C ILE A 448 12.81 18.25 7.41
N ARG A 449 12.41 19.07 6.43
CA ARG A 449 13.27 20.15 5.91
C ARG A 449 13.72 21.11 7.00
N GLN A 450 12.77 21.57 7.81
CA GLN A 450 13.06 22.46 8.94
C GLN A 450 14.08 21.84 9.90
N ILE A 451 13.97 20.54 10.22
CA ILE A 451 14.97 19.83 11.05
C ILE A 451 16.37 19.87 10.41
N TYR A 452 16.46 19.64 9.09
CA TYR A 452 17.73 19.70 8.37
C TYR A 452 18.33 21.11 8.36
N ASP A 453 17.51 22.13 8.14
CA ASP A 453 17.94 23.53 8.13
C ASP A 453 18.43 23.97 9.52
N LEU A 454 17.69 23.62 10.58
CA LEU A 454 18.07 23.88 11.96
C LEU A 454 19.34 23.12 12.36
N ALA A 455 19.47 21.84 11.98
CA ALA A 455 20.68 21.07 12.25
C ALA A 455 21.90 21.66 11.52
N ARG A 456 21.71 22.16 10.29
CA ARG A 456 22.77 22.87 9.55
C ARG A 456 23.17 24.18 10.24
N LEU A 457 22.20 24.97 10.70
CA LEU A 457 22.45 26.21 11.44
C LEU A 457 23.28 25.95 12.71
N HIS A 458 22.91 24.92 13.48
CA HIS A 458 23.68 24.54 14.67
C HIS A 458 25.10 24.08 14.35
N ARG A 459 25.28 23.34 13.25
CA ARG A 459 26.62 22.94 12.77
C ARG A 459 27.48 24.13 12.34
N GLN A 460 26.88 25.16 11.75
CA GLN A 460 27.60 26.39 11.40
C GLN A 460 28.11 27.14 12.63
N ARG A 461 27.45 26.99 13.80
CA ARG A 461 27.90 27.49 15.10
C ARG A 461 28.94 26.59 15.79
N GLY A 462 29.51 25.63 15.06
CA GLY A 462 30.48 24.67 15.59
C GLY A 462 29.89 23.53 16.43
N ASN A 463 28.57 23.41 16.54
CA ASN A 463 27.95 22.33 17.30
C ASN A 463 27.92 21.01 16.51
N SER A 464 28.04 19.87 17.18
CA SER A 464 27.68 18.57 16.59
C SER A 464 26.22 18.24 16.90
N VAL A 465 25.44 17.74 15.94
CA VAL A 465 24.04 17.36 16.15
C VAL A 465 23.85 15.88 15.86
N ASN A 466 23.50 15.12 16.89
CA ASN A 466 23.26 13.68 16.87
C ASN A 466 21.80 13.37 17.25
N PHE A 467 21.28 12.27 16.70
CA PHE A 467 19.93 11.79 16.97
C PHE A 467 19.99 10.35 17.46
N LEU A 468 19.27 10.06 18.54
CA LEU A 468 19.23 8.75 19.17
C LEU A 468 17.78 8.30 19.39
N TRP A 469 17.44 7.13 18.88
CA TRP A 469 16.22 6.45 19.26
C TRP A 469 16.49 5.56 20.47
N ILE A 470 15.57 5.61 21.45
CA ILE A 470 15.58 4.70 22.59
C ILE A 470 14.27 3.92 22.68
N PRO A 471 14.32 2.60 22.98
CA PRO A 471 13.14 1.83 23.36
C PRO A 471 12.34 2.48 24.49
N ALA A 472 11.02 2.28 24.47
CA ALA A 472 10.12 2.93 25.43
C ALA A 472 10.29 2.40 26.86
N GLU A 473 10.82 1.19 27.00
CA GLU A 473 11.05 0.46 28.25
C GLU A 473 12.31 0.92 29.00
N ILE A 474 13.16 1.73 28.37
CA ILE A 474 14.34 2.30 29.03
C ILE A 474 13.93 3.55 29.77
N ASP A 475 14.19 3.54 31.08
CA ASP A 475 13.96 4.68 31.94
C ASP A 475 14.98 5.77 31.67
N PHE A 476 14.46 6.96 31.37
CA PHE A 476 15.23 8.13 31.07
C PHE A 476 14.46 9.34 31.59
N ALA A 477 14.96 9.97 32.67
CA ALA A 477 14.24 11.02 33.39
C ALA A 477 13.79 12.16 32.47
N LEU A 478 14.68 12.64 31.58
CA LEU A 478 14.37 13.69 30.61
C LEU A 478 13.28 13.24 29.61
N GLY A 479 13.25 11.96 29.26
CA GLY A 479 12.21 11.36 28.41
C GLY A 479 10.84 11.33 29.10
N SER A 480 10.80 11.02 30.39
CA SER A 480 9.58 11.09 31.21
C SER A 480 9.08 12.53 31.32
N ASP A 481 9.97 13.50 31.50
CA ASP A 481 9.62 14.93 31.53
C ASP A 481 9.07 15.42 30.19
N ALA A 482 9.71 15.05 29.08
CA ALA A 482 9.22 15.35 27.73
C ALA A 482 7.84 14.73 27.48
N LYS A 483 7.61 13.50 27.99
CA LYS A 483 6.30 12.85 27.90
C LYS A 483 5.24 13.60 28.73
N ALA A 484 5.57 14.04 29.93
CA ALA A 484 4.69 14.84 30.77
C ALA A 484 4.37 16.19 30.11
N ALA A 485 5.35 16.85 29.48
CA ALA A 485 5.14 18.06 28.69
C ALA A 485 4.16 17.84 27.53
N ALA A 486 4.36 16.80 26.72
CA ALA A 486 3.45 16.44 25.63
C ALA A 486 2.03 16.12 26.14
N GLN A 487 1.92 15.44 27.29
CA GLN A 487 0.63 15.14 27.91
C GLN A 487 -0.09 16.40 28.41
N ARG A 488 0.64 17.36 29.00
CA ARG A 488 0.10 18.69 29.38
C ARG A 488 -0.47 19.43 28.17
N ALA A 489 0.21 19.38 27.02
CA ALA A 489 -0.29 19.95 25.77
C ALA A 489 -1.57 19.25 25.29
N SER A 490 -1.64 17.92 25.35
CA SER A 490 -2.82 17.16 24.89
C SER A 490 -4.04 17.20 25.85
N LYS A 491 -4.07 18.05 26.88
CA LYS A 491 -5.22 18.19 27.79
C LYS A 491 -6.42 18.82 27.07
N GLN A 492 -7.63 18.44 27.51
CA GLN A 492 -8.90 18.87 26.92
C GLN A 492 -9.12 20.39 27.06
N GLY A 493 -9.73 21.01 26.04
CA GLY A 493 -10.10 22.43 26.05
C GLY A 493 -9.06 23.40 25.48
N ARG A 494 -7.93 22.91 24.97
CA ARG A 494 -6.91 23.74 24.32
C ARG A 494 -7.11 23.80 22.81
N THR A 495 -6.99 25.01 22.25
CA THR A 495 -6.96 25.25 20.81
C THR A 495 -5.57 24.98 20.25
N PRO A 496 -5.45 24.59 18.96
CA PRO A 496 -4.15 24.44 18.32
C PRO A 496 -3.35 25.75 18.37
N ASP A 497 -2.08 25.67 18.75
CA ASP A 497 -1.18 26.83 18.82
C ASP A 497 -0.67 27.22 17.42
N SER A 498 -0.87 26.35 16.42
CA SER A 498 -0.43 26.53 15.03
C SER A 498 -1.39 25.85 14.06
N GLN A 499 -1.60 26.47 12.89
CA GLN A 499 -2.35 25.88 11.77
C GLN A 499 -1.41 25.15 10.82
N ILE A 500 -0.92 23.98 11.24
CA ILE A 500 -0.11 23.13 10.35
C ILE A 500 -1.04 22.40 9.38
N PRO A 501 -0.67 22.26 8.09
CA PRO A 501 -1.42 21.46 7.12
C PRO A 501 -1.66 20.03 7.62
N GLN A 502 -2.82 19.47 7.28
CA GLN A 502 -3.17 18.09 7.54
C GLN A 502 -2.14 17.15 6.90
N ALA A 503 -1.61 16.23 7.69
CA ALA A 503 -0.65 15.26 7.20
C ALA A 503 -1.33 14.26 6.24
N LYS A 504 -0.69 13.95 5.11
CA LYS A 504 -1.10 12.92 4.14
C LYS A 504 -1.42 11.59 4.82
N SER A 505 -0.57 11.14 5.73
CA SER A 505 -0.75 9.92 6.52
C SER A 505 -2.01 9.96 7.39
N THR A 506 -2.40 11.14 7.89
CA THR A 506 -3.66 11.33 8.62
C THR A 506 -4.85 11.28 7.68
N ALA A 507 -4.80 11.98 6.53
CA ALA A 507 -5.84 11.92 5.50
C ALA A 507 -6.08 10.48 5.01
N MET A 508 -5.00 9.74 4.73
CA MET A 508 -5.04 8.32 4.36
C MET A 508 -5.71 7.50 5.45
N ARG A 509 -5.28 7.65 6.71
CA ARG A 509 -5.87 6.92 7.84
C ARG A 509 -7.38 7.19 7.97
N LEU A 510 -7.82 8.44 7.90
CA LEU A 510 -9.23 8.81 7.99
C LEU A 510 -10.05 8.23 6.83
N ALA A 511 -9.54 8.29 5.60
CA ALA A 511 -10.20 7.69 4.45
C ALA A 511 -10.38 6.17 4.63
N MET A 512 -9.34 5.48 5.11
CA MET A 512 -9.37 4.04 5.39
C MET A 512 -10.31 3.70 6.57
N GLU A 513 -10.38 4.54 7.59
CA GLU A 513 -11.28 4.37 8.74
C GLU A 513 -12.75 4.51 8.35
N ARG A 514 -13.09 5.49 7.51
CA ARG A 514 -14.47 5.65 6.99
C ARG A 514 -14.93 4.43 6.21
N GLN A 515 -14.08 3.91 5.32
CA GLN A 515 -14.38 2.70 4.57
C GLN A 515 -14.52 1.46 5.48
N ARG A 516 -13.71 1.36 6.53
CA ARG A 516 -13.85 0.29 7.54
C ARG A 516 -15.13 0.41 8.36
N ALA A 517 -15.58 1.62 8.66
CA ALA A 517 -16.78 1.85 9.46
C ALA A 517 -18.07 1.36 8.75
N THR A 518 -18.09 1.40 7.42
CA THR A 518 -19.22 0.90 6.60
C THR A 518 -19.12 -0.59 6.30
N ARG A 519 -18.08 -1.28 6.78
CA ARG A 519 -17.79 -2.66 6.41
C ARG A 519 -18.63 -3.63 7.24
N VAL A 520 -19.68 -4.15 6.63
CA VAL A 520 -20.58 -5.14 7.24
C VAL A 520 -20.87 -6.27 6.25
N LEU A 521 -21.05 -7.48 6.74
CA LEU A 521 -21.52 -8.60 5.91
C LEU A 521 -22.93 -8.31 5.37
N PRO A 522 -23.22 -8.57 4.07
CA PRO A 522 -24.55 -8.35 3.49
C PRO A 522 -25.66 -9.01 4.31
N VAL A 523 -26.81 -8.34 4.50
CA VAL A 523 -27.89 -8.77 5.42
C VAL A 523 -28.27 -10.24 5.23
N SER A 524 -28.47 -10.66 3.98
CA SER A 524 -28.87 -12.02 3.59
C SER A 524 -27.77 -13.08 3.68
N VAL A 525 -26.54 -12.72 4.00
CA VAL A 525 -25.38 -13.63 3.96
C VAL A 525 -24.83 -13.91 5.36
N GLY A 526 -24.48 -15.19 5.60
CA GLY A 526 -23.70 -15.57 6.78
C GLY A 526 -24.44 -15.52 8.11
N LYS A 527 -25.75 -15.83 8.14
CA LYS A 527 -26.58 -15.81 9.36
C LYS A 527 -25.91 -16.53 10.55
N PHE A 528 -25.35 -17.72 10.33
CA PHE A 528 -24.61 -18.47 11.35
C PHE A 528 -23.37 -17.72 11.86
N SER A 529 -22.50 -17.27 10.95
CA SER A 529 -21.27 -16.56 11.32
C SER A 529 -21.55 -15.22 12.02
N LYS A 530 -22.62 -14.51 11.62
CA LYS A 530 -23.06 -13.28 12.29
C LYS A 530 -23.59 -13.53 13.70
N ALA A 531 -24.36 -14.60 13.90
CA ALA A 531 -24.87 -14.98 15.21
C ALA A 531 -23.72 -15.36 16.16
N MET A 532 -22.70 -16.04 15.63
CA MET A 532 -21.51 -16.41 16.39
C MET A 532 -20.57 -15.22 16.63
N ASP A 533 -20.44 -14.30 15.68
CA ASP A 533 -19.54 -13.15 15.77
C ASP A 533 -20.20 -11.88 15.23
N ALA A 534 -20.80 -11.11 16.14
CA ALA A 534 -21.47 -9.85 15.80
C ALA A 534 -20.50 -8.75 15.33
N ALA A 535 -19.20 -8.92 15.58
CA ALA A 535 -18.16 -7.99 15.14
C ALA A 535 -17.48 -8.39 13.83
N LEU A 536 -17.98 -9.40 13.12
CA LEU A 536 -17.42 -9.86 11.85
C LEU A 536 -17.89 -8.98 10.67
N PRO A 537 -16.97 -8.44 9.84
CA PRO A 537 -15.51 -8.59 9.87
C PRO A 537 -14.83 -7.68 10.91
N GLY A 538 -13.88 -8.23 11.68
CA GLY A 538 -13.15 -7.48 12.71
C GLY A 538 -11.65 -7.73 12.73
N LYS A 539 -10.90 -6.85 13.41
CA LYS A 539 -9.44 -6.99 13.57
C LYS A 539 -9.07 -8.22 14.40
N HIS A 540 -9.97 -8.66 15.28
CA HIS A 540 -9.78 -9.85 16.12
C HIS A 540 -9.71 -11.13 15.28
N THR A 541 -10.43 -11.20 14.16
CA THR A 541 -10.40 -12.37 13.25
C THR A 541 -8.98 -12.62 12.73
N ARG A 542 -8.22 -11.57 12.44
CA ARG A 542 -6.80 -11.70 12.07
C ARG A 542 -5.98 -12.29 13.21
N HIS A 543 -6.20 -11.82 14.44
CA HIS A 543 -5.52 -12.31 15.63
C HIS A 543 -5.79 -13.79 15.90
N LEU A 544 -7.03 -14.25 15.67
CA LEU A 544 -7.41 -15.65 15.75
C LEU A 544 -6.57 -16.49 14.79
N TYR A 545 -6.65 -16.20 13.49
CA TYR A 545 -6.03 -17.03 12.45
C TYR A 545 -4.51 -16.91 12.39
N ASP A 546 -3.91 -15.75 12.73
CA ASP A 546 -2.45 -15.55 12.65
C ASP A 546 -1.69 -16.41 13.67
N LYS A 547 -2.37 -16.92 14.71
CA LYS A 547 -1.82 -17.79 15.76
C LYS A 547 -2.00 -19.29 15.51
N LEU A 548 -2.63 -19.68 14.40
CA LEU A 548 -2.99 -21.06 14.11
C LEU A 548 -2.13 -21.66 13.00
N LYS A 549 -1.93 -22.97 13.05
CA LYS A 549 -1.42 -23.79 11.94
C LYS A 549 -2.51 -24.01 10.90
N ARG A 550 -2.14 -24.53 9.73
CA ARG A 550 -3.08 -24.76 8.62
C ARG A 550 -4.27 -25.66 9.00
N LYS A 551 -4.00 -26.81 9.64
CA LYS A 551 -5.04 -27.77 10.05
C LYS A 551 -6.00 -27.15 11.07
N GLU A 552 -5.45 -26.49 12.10
CA GLU A 552 -6.21 -25.78 13.13
C GLU A 552 -7.12 -24.69 12.54
N ALA A 553 -6.61 -23.91 11.58
CA ALA A 553 -7.38 -22.89 10.90
C ALA A 553 -8.53 -23.46 10.06
N CYS A 554 -8.32 -24.59 9.38
CA CYS A 554 -9.35 -25.30 8.64
C CYS A 554 -10.49 -25.73 9.57
N VAL A 555 -10.16 -26.39 10.68
CA VAL A 555 -11.13 -26.80 11.71
C VAL A 555 -11.90 -25.60 12.24
N LEU A 556 -11.21 -24.53 12.61
CA LEU A 556 -11.86 -23.31 13.11
C LEU A 556 -12.79 -22.68 12.05
N ALA A 557 -12.36 -22.63 10.79
CA ALA A 557 -13.18 -22.10 9.69
C ALA A 557 -14.44 -22.93 9.45
N GLN A 558 -14.36 -24.27 9.53
CA GLN A 558 -15.52 -25.14 9.44
C GLN A 558 -16.54 -24.83 10.55
N LEU A 559 -16.06 -24.75 11.80
CA LEU A 559 -16.90 -24.48 12.96
C LEU A 559 -17.51 -23.08 12.92
N ARG A 560 -16.76 -22.05 12.51
CA ARG A 560 -17.22 -20.65 12.45
C ARG A 560 -18.15 -20.33 11.28
N THR A 561 -18.07 -21.09 10.19
CA THR A 561 -18.97 -20.93 9.04
C THR A 561 -20.24 -21.77 9.16
N GLY A 562 -20.28 -22.75 10.07
CA GLY A 562 -21.34 -23.74 10.15
C GLY A 562 -21.36 -24.70 8.95
N MET A 563 -20.30 -24.66 8.13
CA MET A 563 -20.07 -25.57 7.01
C MET A 563 -18.92 -26.48 7.42
N ALA A 564 -19.28 -27.55 8.13
CA ALA A 564 -18.37 -28.51 8.71
C ALA A 564 -18.75 -29.92 8.25
N ARG A 565 -17.84 -30.89 8.34
CA ARG A 565 -18.15 -32.31 8.11
C ARG A 565 -19.02 -32.91 9.22
N LEU A 566 -20.20 -32.37 9.39
CA LEU A 566 -21.23 -32.84 10.30
C LEU A 566 -22.48 -33.11 9.47
N ASN A 567 -23.23 -34.15 9.82
CA ASN A 567 -24.40 -34.63 9.06
C ASN A 567 -25.43 -33.51 8.85
N GLY A 568 -25.56 -32.57 9.81
CA GLY A 568 -26.40 -31.38 9.66
C GLY A 568 -26.08 -30.52 8.44
N PHE A 569 -24.80 -30.40 8.06
CA PHE A 569 -24.38 -29.70 6.85
C PHE A 569 -24.32 -30.63 5.64
N LEU A 570 -23.77 -31.84 5.82
CA LEU A 570 -23.59 -32.82 4.73
C LEU A 570 -24.94 -33.23 4.11
N SER A 571 -25.97 -33.44 4.91
CA SER A 571 -27.33 -33.74 4.42
C SER A 571 -27.92 -32.58 3.63
N ARG A 572 -27.70 -31.33 4.09
CA ARG A 572 -28.17 -30.12 3.39
C ARG A 572 -27.56 -29.97 1.99
N ILE A 573 -26.37 -30.52 1.75
CA ILE A 573 -25.73 -30.51 0.43
C ILE A 573 -25.91 -31.82 -0.35
N GLY A 574 -26.71 -32.76 0.17
CA GLY A 574 -26.98 -34.05 -0.46
C GLY A 574 -25.83 -35.06 -0.37
N ALA A 575 -24.83 -34.85 0.49
CA ALA A 575 -23.69 -35.76 0.64
C ALA A 575 -24.00 -36.96 1.56
N VAL A 576 -25.03 -36.88 2.40
CA VAL A 576 -25.53 -37.97 3.24
C VAL A 576 -27.05 -37.90 3.32
N GLU A 577 -27.71 -39.04 3.54
CA GLU A 577 -29.17 -39.13 3.53
C GLU A 577 -29.82 -38.53 4.79
N SER A 578 -29.18 -38.65 5.94
CA SER A 578 -29.72 -38.20 7.24
C SER A 578 -28.89 -37.09 7.86
N ASP A 579 -29.54 -36.13 8.52
CA ASP A 579 -28.90 -35.06 9.27
C ASP A 579 -28.65 -35.41 10.76
N LEU A 580 -29.10 -36.60 11.20
CA LEU A 580 -28.97 -37.10 12.56
C LEU A 580 -27.52 -37.41 12.91
N CYS A 581 -27.14 -37.11 14.15
CA CYS A 581 -25.87 -37.56 14.69
C CYS A 581 -25.91 -39.06 14.95
N ALA A 582 -24.79 -39.74 14.73
CA ALA A 582 -24.63 -41.16 15.07
C ALA A 582 -24.75 -41.46 16.58
N CYS A 583 -24.88 -40.46 17.45
CA CYS A 583 -25.29 -40.66 18.85
C CYS A 583 -26.80 -40.90 19.03
N GLY A 584 -27.60 -40.69 17.98
CA GLY A 584 -29.06 -40.88 17.97
C GLY A 584 -29.89 -39.77 18.63
N GLN A 585 -29.26 -38.77 19.28
CA GLN A 585 -29.99 -37.83 20.15
C GLN A 585 -30.55 -36.59 19.45
N ALA A 586 -29.90 -36.11 18.38
CA ALA A 586 -30.30 -34.91 17.67
C ALA A 586 -29.62 -34.81 16.30
N ARG A 587 -30.05 -33.83 15.50
CA ARG A 587 -29.31 -33.36 14.32
C ARG A 587 -27.86 -33.02 14.67
N GLU A 588 -26.91 -33.47 13.85
CA GLU A 588 -25.49 -33.19 14.03
C GLU A 588 -25.14 -31.75 13.61
N SER A 589 -25.41 -30.78 14.48
CA SER A 589 -25.00 -29.39 14.32
C SER A 589 -23.65 -29.10 15.01
N VAL A 590 -23.05 -27.94 14.73
CA VAL A 590 -21.83 -27.48 15.44
C VAL A 590 -22.08 -27.40 16.95
N GLU A 591 -23.25 -26.91 17.36
CA GLU A 591 -23.63 -26.83 18.78
C GLU A 591 -23.77 -28.21 19.42
N HIS A 592 -24.44 -29.14 18.74
CA HIS A 592 -24.58 -30.51 19.22
C HIS A 592 -23.20 -31.18 19.33
N PHE A 593 -22.38 -31.08 18.28
CA PHE A 593 -21.05 -31.64 18.25
C PHE A 593 -20.16 -31.10 19.37
N LEU A 594 -20.15 -29.79 19.60
CA LEU A 594 -19.29 -29.17 20.60
C LEU A 594 -19.79 -29.40 22.03
N PHE A 595 -21.09 -29.40 22.31
CA PHE A 595 -21.58 -29.32 23.69
C PHE A 595 -22.49 -30.46 24.14
N ARG A 596 -23.14 -31.19 23.23
CA ARG A 596 -24.22 -32.12 23.58
C ARG A 596 -23.95 -33.57 23.23
N CYS A 597 -23.13 -33.85 22.22
CA CYS A 597 -22.91 -35.20 21.72
C CYS A 597 -22.27 -36.11 22.78
N VAL A 598 -22.95 -37.17 23.19
CA VAL A 598 -22.46 -38.09 24.24
C VAL A 598 -21.24 -38.92 23.80
N ARG A 599 -21.06 -39.14 22.50
CA ARG A 599 -19.95 -39.95 21.95
C ARG A 599 -18.57 -39.38 22.25
N TRP A 600 -18.46 -38.07 22.46
CA TRP A 600 -17.20 -37.36 22.58
C TRP A 600 -16.96 -36.77 23.98
N THR A 601 -17.69 -37.28 24.99
CA THR A 601 -17.71 -36.68 26.34
C THR A 601 -16.31 -36.63 26.96
N ALA A 602 -15.55 -37.74 26.93
CA ALA A 602 -14.21 -37.81 27.49
C ALA A 602 -13.22 -36.82 26.83
N LEU A 603 -13.33 -36.62 25.52
CA LEU A 603 -12.46 -35.69 24.80
C LEU A 603 -12.80 -34.21 25.06
N ARG A 604 -13.99 -33.93 25.62
CA ARG A 604 -14.52 -32.57 25.83
C ARG A 604 -14.06 -31.93 27.15
N GLU A 605 -13.50 -32.70 28.08
CA GLU A 605 -13.18 -32.24 29.44
C GLU A 605 -12.30 -31.00 29.46
N ASP A 606 -11.16 -31.03 28.77
CA ASP A 606 -10.23 -29.89 28.61
C ASP A 606 -10.95 -28.60 28.12
N MET A 607 -11.90 -28.77 27.19
CA MET A 607 -12.65 -27.66 26.63
C MET A 607 -13.63 -27.08 27.65
N LEU A 608 -14.41 -27.91 28.35
CA LEU A 608 -15.40 -27.46 29.34
C LEU A 608 -14.77 -26.89 30.63
N GLN A 609 -13.51 -27.23 30.92
CA GLN A 609 -12.74 -26.65 32.02
C GLN A 609 -12.28 -25.21 31.75
N CYS A 610 -12.38 -24.70 30.51
CA CYS A 610 -11.97 -23.33 30.20
C CYS A 610 -12.84 -22.27 30.89
N THR A 611 -14.11 -22.57 31.17
CA THR A 611 -15.02 -21.66 31.88
C THR A 611 -16.25 -22.39 32.39
N VAL A 612 -16.75 -21.99 33.57
CA VAL A 612 -18.03 -22.48 34.12
C VAL A 612 -19.20 -21.61 33.63
N ALA A 613 -19.01 -20.30 33.53
CA ALA A 613 -20.07 -19.34 33.22
C ALA A 613 -20.53 -19.33 31.75
N ARG A 614 -19.69 -19.78 30.80
CA ARG A 614 -19.99 -19.74 29.36
C ARG A 614 -19.97 -21.12 28.69
N ARG A 615 -20.27 -22.20 29.42
CA ARG A 615 -20.15 -23.61 28.95
C ARG A 615 -20.88 -23.95 27.64
N GLY A 616 -21.94 -23.22 27.28
CA GLY A 616 -22.68 -23.41 26.02
C GLY A 616 -22.50 -22.32 24.96
N SER A 617 -21.57 -21.38 25.16
CA SER A 617 -21.44 -20.22 24.25
C SER A 617 -20.57 -20.55 23.04
N LEU A 618 -21.20 -20.73 21.86
CA LEU A 618 -20.49 -20.88 20.59
C LEU A 618 -19.54 -19.70 20.32
N SER A 619 -20.00 -18.47 20.55
CA SER A 619 -19.18 -17.26 20.36
C SER A 619 -17.90 -17.31 21.18
N PHE A 620 -17.99 -17.67 22.47
CA PHE A 620 -16.82 -17.76 23.35
C PHE A 620 -15.80 -18.79 22.86
N TYR A 621 -16.25 -20.03 22.62
CA TYR A 621 -15.38 -21.14 22.23
C TYR A 621 -14.81 -21.03 20.80
N LEU A 622 -15.48 -20.29 19.92
CA LEU A 622 -15.01 -20.05 18.55
C LEU A 622 -14.36 -18.68 18.37
N GLY A 623 -14.20 -17.91 19.45
CA GLY A 623 -13.52 -16.62 19.45
C GLY A 623 -14.27 -15.51 18.72
N GLY A 624 -15.59 -15.57 18.66
CA GLY A 624 -16.48 -14.52 18.14
C GLY A 624 -16.98 -13.59 19.23
N LYS A 625 -17.37 -12.36 18.85
CA LYS A 625 -17.96 -11.40 19.78
C LYS A 625 -19.44 -11.68 19.95
N ALA A 626 -19.88 -12.01 21.17
CA ALA A 626 -21.29 -12.14 21.50
C ALA A 626 -21.97 -10.76 21.63
N PRO A 627 -23.28 -10.64 21.40
CA PRO A 627 -24.01 -9.39 21.61
C PRO A 627 -23.91 -8.84 23.05
N SER A 628 -23.75 -9.72 24.04
CA SER A 628 -23.58 -9.37 25.45
C SER A 628 -22.15 -8.95 25.84
N ASP A 629 -21.17 -9.08 24.93
CA ASP A 629 -19.79 -8.72 25.22
C ASP A 629 -19.58 -7.19 25.20
N THR A 630 -18.74 -6.72 26.11
CA THR A 630 -18.46 -5.29 26.27
C THR A 630 -17.78 -4.69 25.03
N ARG A 631 -17.64 -3.36 25.04
CA ARG A 631 -16.89 -2.63 24.01
C ARG A 631 -15.40 -3.02 23.98
N HIS A 632 -14.85 -3.43 25.12
CA HIS A 632 -13.46 -3.86 25.28
C HIS A 632 -13.41 -5.39 25.42
N TRP A 633 -13.61 -6.09 24.31
CA TRP A 633 -13.58 -7.55 24.24
C TRP A 633 -12.41 -8.04 23.37
N SER A 634 -11.86 -9.19 23.73
CA SER A 634 -10.88 -9.92 22.93
C SER A 634 -11.17 -11.42 22.96
N PRO A 635 -10.87 -12.17 21.88
CA PRO A 635 -11.06 -13.61 21.86
C PRO A 635 -10.22 -14.33 22.92
N ASP A 636 -10.82 -15.31 23.60
CA ASP A 636 -10.10 -16.20 24.50
C ASP A 636 -9.39 -17.29 23.69
N MET A 637 -8.08 -17.10 23.46
CA MET A 637 -7.29 -18.05 22.69
C MET A 637 -7.09 -19.40 23.38
N LYS A 638 -7.25 -19.49 24.72
CA LYS A 638 -7.16 -20.76 25.44
C LYS A 638 -8.40 -21.60 25.12
N ALA A 639 -9.59 -21.00 25.21
CA ALA A 639 -10.84 -21.65 24.85
C ALA A 639 -10.85 -22.08 23.38
N VAL A 640 -10.46 -21.19 22.46
CA VAL A 640 -10.42 -21.50 21.01
C VAL A 640 -9.48 -22.67 20.72
N ARG A 641 -8.29 -22.69 21.32
CA ARG A 641 -7.33 -23.79 21.12
C ARG A 641 -7.83 -25.11 21.71
N ALA A 642 -8.48 -25.08 22.88
CA ALA A 642 -9.09 -26.27 23.47
C ALA A 642 -10.20 -26.84 22.56
N THR A 643 -11.04 -25.97 21.98
CA THR A 643 -12.07 -26.37 21.02
C THR A 643 -11.48 -26.97 19.74
N ILE A 644 -10.41 -26.39 19.21
CA ILE A 644 -9.72 -26.94 18.03
C ILE A 644 -9.09 -28.30 18.38
N LYS A 645 -8.40 -28.42 19.53
CA LYS A 645 -7.79 -29.67 19.99
C LYS A 645 -8.84 -30.77 20.14
N TYR A 646 -9.98 -30.45 20.77
CA TYR A 646 -11.14 -31.35 20.85
C TYR A 646 -11.57 -31.83 19.47
N ALA A 647 -11.85 -30.89 18.55
CA ALA A 647 -12.37 -31.22 17.24
C ALA A 647 -11.38 -32.00 16.36
N MET A 648 -10.07 -31.81 16.56
CA MET A 648 -9.04 -32.61 15.90
C MET A 648 -8.93 -34.01 16.52
N ALA A 649 -9.00 -34.13 17.86
CA ALA A 649 -8.92 -35.41 18.55
C ALA A 649 -10.07 -36.37 18.21
N THR A 650 -11.24 -35.85 17.83
CA THR A 650 -12.35 -36.70 17.38
C THR A 650 -12.16 -37.29 15.98
N GLY A 651 -11.24 -36.73 15.17
CA GLY A 651 -11.12 -37.06 13.74
C GLY A 651 -12.34 -36.68 12.88
N ARG A 652 -13.45 -36.21 13.49
CA ARG A 652 -14.76 -36.06 12.83
C ARG A 652 -14.75 -35.06 11.68
N LEU A 653 -13.88 -34.05 11.76
CA LEU A 653 -13.78 -32.95 10.79
C LEU A 653 -12.63 -33.11 9.78
N GLU A 654 -11.87 -34.19 9.87
CA GLU A 654 -10.72 -34.45 8.99
C GLU A 654 -11.15 -35.00 7.62
N LEU A 655 -10.24 -34.91 6.65
CA LEU A 655 -10.39 -35.52 5.31
C LEU A 655 -9.94 -36.97 5.45
N ASN A 656 -10.79 -37.96 5.14
CA ASN A 656 -10.26 -39.30 4.85
C ASN A 656 -9.39 -39.18 3.59
N GLU A 657 -8.18 -39.74 3.63
CA GLU A 657 -7.19 -39.56 2.56
C GLU A 657 -7.68 -40.08 1.19
N GLU A 658 -8.63 -41.02 1.19
CA GLU A 658 -9.26 -41.60 0.00
C GLU A 658 -10.15 -40.61 -0.80
N GLU A 659 -10.80 -39.64 -0.17
CA GLU A 659 -11.65 -38.64 -0.87
C GLU A 659 -10.83 -37.50 -1.52
N SER A 660 -9.52 -37.45 -1.28
CA SER A 660 -8.67 -36.36 -1.77
C SER A 660 -8.34 -36.46 -3.27
N LEU A 661 -8.48 -37.65 -3.85
CA LEU A 661 -8.20 -37.92 -5.27
C LEU A 661 -9.35 -37.46 -6.18
N ASP A 662 -10.60 -37.55 -5.72
CA ASP A 662 -11.78 -37.26 -6.54
C ASP A 662 -12.09 -35.76 -6.72
N GLN A 663 -11.58 -34.89 -5.85
CA GLN A 663 -11.77 -33.44 -5.98
C GLN A 663 -10.68 -32.72 -6.80
N SER A 664 -9.80 -33.51 -7.43
CA SER A 664 -8.70 -33.04 -8.28
C SER A 664 -9.01 -33.05 -9.78
N GLN A 665 -10.19 -33.55 -10.20
CA GLN A 665 -10.75 -33.38 -11.55
C GLN A 665 -11.66 -32.15 -11.65
#